data_AF-A0A8H7M4T2-F1
#
_entry.id   AF-A0A8H7M4T2-F1
#
_cell.length_a   1.000
_cell.length_b   1.000
_cell.length_c   1.000
_cell.angle_alpha   90.00
_cell.angle_beta   90.00
_cell.angle_gamma   90.00
#
_symmetry.space_group_name_H-M   'P 1'
#
loop_
_entity.id
_entity.type
_entity.pdbx_description
1 polymer ?
#
loop_
_entity_poly.entity_id
_entity_poly.type
_entity_poly.pdbx_seq_one_letter_code
_entity_poly.pdbx_strand_id
1 'polypeptide(L)'
;MTSRASSPPLEYTPLEELYAFLETNPELEPILSEIQALESIYLPENIRVWPISLSHPSSAYAKTRFEVVSSLQAPHEDVSLNILVTLLPSYPTSSAPQLQLLSRYIGAFGVDPELSGSVLRTYFSSLTGVAWSPGDIAVFDGIEHVRERATIWYQERLSEKTAGQLQREIEKESHTHETAPRAEEPLVKELPAPVELPVGVEFTVAEPIIDRKSVFIGRACRITHPNQVPAILAYLMTDKRITRAAHPIINAWRCTVDGILHQDNDDDGESAAGRGIAHLLQIMTQTTAFTLDQIDLNGNRRGVPWNKEVFLSKRRSMMPAQGVVKENADPSHPPDQVIGVMLIFARGRSALKSPATARFRLAPPSLRLNPALLARMASSTTNFSAVKDQSLLKYQAFIAGQWVDAKDSGKIKVTNPATGEVLGTVPELGLEDTKKAIEVADEAFKTWSKTTAKERHDILQKMYRLMLDNADDLGLIITLENGKTLAEGKGENAYSASFVEWFAGEAFVPMAVIPSPMLNLRNVVVKQPVGVAAILTPWNFPSAMIGRKLAPALAAGCTVVIKPPAETPFSALALAEIARRAGVPDGVINVVTTDKNIKEVGQELCESKIIKKVTFTGSTPVAKILSKQASSTLKKVSWEAGGNAPFIVFDDADIEKAVDGAIACKFRGSGQTCVCANRIYVQSSVYADFAARLAEKVDAFKLGNGIDPATLVCTHGPLIHSRAIEKVEAHVNDAVSRGASVLPTVLADVPPDAALTDEETFGPVAALIKFETEDEVIRLANNSDVGLAGYFFSRDVGRVWRVAEALEVGMVGTNTGLISQAQVPFGGIKESGLGREGGPHGIDEYMNTKLIVFGGL
;
A
#
# COMPACT_ATOMS: atom_id res chain seq x y z
N MET A 1 -27.34 -15.63 61.85
CA MET A 1 -28.08 -16.90 62.01
C MET A 1 -29.55 -16.58 62.24
N THR A 2 -30.34 -16.61 61.16
CA THR A 2 -31.79 -16.83 61.21
C THR A 2 -32.17 -17.48 59.89
N SER A 3 -32.60 -18.74 59.99
CA SER A 3 -33.09 -19.57 58.91
C SER A 3 -34.33 -18.93 58.26
N ARG A 4 -34.29 -18.70 56.95
CA ARG A 4 -35.49 -18.85 56.13
C ARG A 4 -35.38 -20.19 55.44
N ALA A 5 -36.42 -21.00 55.63
CA ALA A 5 -36.61 -22.31 55.06
C ALA A 5 -36.14 -22.32 53.61
N SER A 6 -35.23 -23.24 53.28
CA SER A 6 -35.01 -23.63 51.89
C SER A 6 -36.36 -24.06 51.35
N SER A 7 -36.96 -23.21 50.52
CA SER A 7 -38.01 -23.63 49.60
C SER A 7 -37.57 -24.96 48.96
N PRO A 8 -38.49 -25.91 48.69
CA PRO A 8 -38.13 -27.08 47.89
C PRO A 8 -37.40 -26.58 46.62
N PRO A 9 -36.36 -27.29 46.14
CA PRO A 9 -35.68 -26.88 44.91
C PRO A 9 -36.77 -26.65 43.87
N LEU A 10 -36.80 -25.47 43.26
CA LEU A 10 -37.79 -25.19 42.22
C LEU A 10 -37.59 -26.24 41.14
N GLU A 11 -38.54 -27.17 41.02
CA GLU A 11 -38.51 -28.16 39.97
C GLU A 11 -38.71 -27.41 38.66
N TYR A 12 -37.66 -27.39 37.85
CA TYR A 12 -37.70 -26.80 36.53
C TYR A 12 -38.68 -27.60 35.66
N THR A 13 -39.47 -26.91 34.86
CA THR A 13 -40.34 -27.59 33.89
C THR A 13 -39.45 -28.17 32.78
N PRO A 14 -39.50 -29.49 32.52
CA PRO A 14 -38.80 -30.09 31.39
C PRO A 14 -39.26 -29.44 30.08
N LEU A 15 -38.34 -29.20 29.15
CA LEU A 15 -38.67 -28.54 27.88
C LEU A 15 -39.77 -29.29 27.12
N GLU A 16 -39.76 -30.61 27.15
CA GLU A 16 -40.73 -31.48 26.47
C GLU A 16 -42.17 -31.26 26.96
N GLU A 17 -42.37 -31.15 28.27
CA GLU A 17 -43.68 -30.88 28.86
C GLU A 17 -44.17 -29.46 28.54
N LEU A 18 -43.23 -28.51 28.48
CA LEU A 18 -43.54 -27.15 28.08
C LEU A 18 -43.90 -27.06 26.59
N TYR A 19 -43.22 -27.81 25.73
CA TYR A 19 -43.54 -27.89 24.31
C TYR A 19 -44.95 -28.43 24.06
N ALA A 20 -45.33 -29.52 24.75
CA ALA A 20 -46.68 -30.07 24.67
C ALA A 20 -47.76 -29.07 25.16
N PHE A 21 -47.44 -28.28 26.19
CA PHE A 21 -48.32 -27.20 26.66
C PHE A 21 -48.42 -26.06 25.63
N LEU A 22 -47.32 -25.62 25.03
CA LEU A 22 -47.30 -24.54 24.04
C LEU A 22 -48.00 -24.92 22.72
N GLU A 23 -47.94 -26.19 22.31
CA GLU A 23 -48.68 -26.70 21.14
C GLU A 23 -50.20 -26.55 21.29
N THR A 24 -50.71 -26.61 22.52
CA THR A 24 -52.15 -26.48 22.81
C THR A 24 -52.57 -25.06 23.19
N ASN A 25 -51.63 -24.12 23.32
CA ASN A 25 -51.85 -22.72 23.71
C ASN A 25 -51.07 -21.77 22.78
N PRO A 26 -51.49 -21.64 21.50
CA PRO A 26 -50.74 -20.95 20.44
C PRO A 26 -50.52 -19.45 20.69
N GLU A 27 -51.29 -18.83 21.58
CA GLU A 27 -51.12 -17.45 22.01
C GLU A 27 -49.82 -17.19 22.81
N LEU A 28 -49.09 -18.24 23.19
CA LEU A 28 -47.81 -18.19 23.91
C LEU A 28 -46.58 -18.41 23.00
N GLU A 29 -46.75 -18.30 21.66
CA GLU A 29 -45.70 -18.49 20.64
C GLU A 29 -44.36 -17.76 20.93
N PRO A 30 -44.32 -16.55 21.49
CA PRO A 30 -43.02 -15.90 21.73
C PRO A 30 -42.16 -16.55 22.81
N ILE A 31 -42.74 -17.28 23.78
CA ILE A 31 -41.98 -18.12 24.72
C ILE A 31 -41.33 -19.30 23.98
N LEU A 32 -42.05 -19.90 23.02
CA LEU A 32 -41.53 -20.96 22.14
C LEU A 32 -40.33 -20.44 21.33
N SER A 33 -40.45 -19.23 20.77
CA SER A 33 -39.40 -18.60 19.98
C SER A 33 -38.15 -18.29 20.80
N GLU A 34 -38.29 -17.88 22.06
CA GLU A 34 -37.14 -17.66 22.96
C GLU A 34 -36.42 -18.96 23.34
N ILE A 35 -37.16 -20.04 23.59
CA ILE A 35 -36.57 -21.36 23.88
C ILE A 35 -35.83 -21.90 22.66
N GLN A 36 -36.42 -21.81 21.47
CA GLN A 36 -35.78 -22.22 20.22
C GLN A 36 -34.50 -21.42 19.92
N ALA A 37 -34.46 -20.13 20.29
CA ALA A 37 -33.26 -19.33 20.19
C ALA A 37 -32.17 -19.81 21.15
N LEU A 38 -32.52 -20.17 22.39
CA LEU A 38 -31.57 -20.74 23.35
C LEU A 38 -31.09 -22.14 22.94
N GLU A 39 -31.96 -23.00 22.44
CA GLU A 39 -31.61 -24.33 21.90
C GLU A 39 -30.70 -24.25 20.66
N SER A 40 -30.72 -23.13 19.93
CA SER A 40 -29.80 -22.91 18.81
C SER A 40 -28.36 -22.63 19.24
N ILE A 41 -28.16 -22.31 20.52
CA ILE A 41 -26.87 -21.93 21.11
C ILE A 41 -26.41 -23.00 22.12
N TYR A 42 -27.34 -23.62 22.85
CA TYR A 42 -27.09 -24.58 23.92
C TYR A 42 -27.92 -25.86 23.72
N LEU A 43 -27.39 -27.03 24.08
CA LEU A 43 -28.17 -28.27 23.97
C LEU A 43 -29.39 -28.22 24.92
N PRO A 44 -30.56 -28.78 24.54
CA PRO A 44 -31.81 -28.70 25.29
C PRO A 44 -31.69 -29.09 26.77
N GLU A 45 -30.90 -30.12 27.09
CA GLU A 45 -30.66 -30.60 28.44
C GLU A 45 -29.92 -29.60 29.35
N ASN A 46 -29.27 -28.59 28.77
CA ASN A 46 -28.56 -27.53 29.48
C ASN A 46 -29.41 -26.28 29.71
N ILE A 47 -30.64 -26.26 29.19
CA ILE A 47 -31.61 -25.18 29.36
C ILE A 47 -32.65 -25.63 30.38
N ARG A 48 -32.79 -24.86 31.46
CA ARG A 48 -33.75 -25.13 32.51
C ARG A 48 -34.75 -23.98 32.59
N VAL A 49 -36.02 -24.29 32.39
CA VAL A 49 -37.10 -23.29 32.48
C VAL A 49 -37.58 -23.24 33.92
N TRP A 50 -37.50 -22.05 34.54
CA TRP A 50 -38.07 -21.87 35.86
C TRP A 50 -39.58 -22.13 35.82
N PRO A 51 -40.16 -22.84 36.81
CA PRO A 51 -41.49 -23.40 36.71
C PRO A 51 -42.54 -22.34 36.37
N ILE A 52 -43.24 -22.57 35.25
CA ILE A 52 -44.37 -21.75 34.80
C ILE A 52 -45.63 -22.33 35.45
N SER A 53 -46.45 -21.50 36.10
CA SER A 53 -47.76 -21.95 36.59
C SER A 53 -48.70 -22.12 35.39
N LEU A 54 -48.79 -23.34 34.86
CA LEU A 54 -49.56 -23.69 33.65
C LEU A 54 -51.09 -23.57 33.81
N SER A 55 -51.58 -23.15 34.98
CA SER A 55 -53.01 -23.00 35.28
C SER A 55 -53.61 -21.66 34.85
N HIS A 56 -52.80 -20.61 34.62
CA HIS A 56 -53.28 -19.25 34.26
C HIS A 56 -52.44 -18.61 33.14
N PRO A 57 -52.86 -18.78 31.86
CA PRO A 57 -52.08 -18.41 30.67
C PRO A 57 -51.69 -16.93 30.60
N SER A 58 -52.56 -16.02 31.06
CA SER A 58 -52.34 -14.57 30.97
C SER A 58 -51.21 -14.03 31.85
N SER A 59 -50.72 -14.81 32.82
CA SER A 59 -49.62 -14.40 33.70
C SER A 59 -48.25 -14.97 33.29
N ALA A 60 -48.21 -15.96 32.40
CA ALA A 60 -47.00 -16.66 31.96
C ALA A 60 -46.06 -15.76 31.14
N TYR A 61 -46.63 -14.80 30.41
CA TYR A 61 -45.89 -13.90 29.53
C TYR A 61 -44.94 -12.94 30.26
N ALA A 62 -45.24 -12.58 31.50
CA ALA A 62 -44.55 -11.48 32.18
C ALA A 62 -43.33 -11.90 33.02
N LYS A 63 -43.09 -13.21 33.26
CA LYS A 63 -42.07 -13.67 34.23
C LYS A 63 -41.38 -15.00 33.89
N THR A 64 -41.46 -15.50 32.66
CA THR A 64 -40.72 -16.72 32.31
C THR A 64 -39.22 -16.45 32.37
N ARG A 65 -38.47 -17.23 33.15
CA ARG A 65 -37.02 -17.10 33.34
C ARG A 65 -36.33 -18.38 32.92
N PHE A 66 -35.25 -18.23 32.18
CA PHE A 66 -34.45 -19.33 31.68
C PHE A 66 -33.10 -19.33 32.39
N GLU A 67 -32.66 -20.52 32.80
CA GLU A 67 -31.31 -20.74 33.30
C GLU A 67 -30.59 -21.66 32.34
N VAL A 68 -29.43 -21.22 31.85
CA VAL A 68 -28.63 -21.99 30.92
C VAL A 68 -27.31 -22.34 31.59
N VAL A 69 -27.08 -23.63 31.81
CA VAL A 69 -25.83 -24.11 32.43
C VAL A 69 -24.80 -24.31 31.32
N SER A 70 -24.01 -23.26 31.07
CA SER A 70 -22.92 -23.27 30.11
C SER A 70 -21.62 -23.79 30.73
N SER A 71 -20.99 -24.76 30.08
CA SER A 71 -19.62 -25.22 30.36
C SER A 71 -18.66 -24.82 29.24
N LEU A 72 -18.82 -23.63 28.65
CA LEU A 72 -17.86 -23.10 27.67
C LEU A 72 -16.99 -21.98 28.24
N GLN A 73 -15.81 -22.40 28.69
CA GLN A 73 -14.52 -21.76 28.38
C GLN A 73 -14.27 -21.78 26.86
N ALA A 74 -13.28 -21.01 26.39
CA ALA A 74 -12.86 -20.84 24.99
C ALA A 74 -12.86 -22.14 24.15
N PRO A 75 -12.98 -22.05 22.80
CA PRO A 75 -12.80 -23.18 21.89
C PRO A 75 -11.34 -23.66 21.91
N HIS A 76 -11.01 -24.40 22.96
CA HIS A 76 -10.03 -25.45 23.02
C HIS A 76 -10.80 -26.75 22.92
N GLU A 77 -10.90 -27.32 21.72
CA GLU A 77 -11.00 -28.77 21.59
C GLU A 77 -9.86 -29.23 20.68
N ASP A 78 -8.96 -30.04 21.24
CA ASP A 78 -7.82 -30.62 20.55
C ASP A 78 -8.26 -31.83 19.71
N VAL A 79 -8.64 -31.61 18.45
CA VAL A 79 -8.71 -32.66 17.41
C VAL A 79 -7.32 -33.14 17.00
N SER A 80 -6.83 -34.24 17.60
CA SER A 80 -5.54 -34.83 17.19
C SER A 80 -5.59 -35.47 15.80
N LEU A 81 -4.73 -35.03 14.89
CA LEU A 81 -4.58 -35.54 13.52
C LEU A 81 -3.18 -36.15 13.34
N ASN A 82 -3.11 -37.44 13.01
CA ASN A 82 -1.84 -38.12 12.74
C ASN A 82 -1.50 -38.01 11.25
N ILE A 83 -0.53 -37.14 10.92
CA ILE A 83 -0.17 -36.82 9.54
C ILE A 83 1.23 -37.37 9.25
N LEU A 84 1.35 -38.25 8.24
CA LEU A 84 2.64 -38.73 7.76
C LEU A 84 3.07 -37.88 6.55
N VAL A 85 4.18 -37.16 6.66
CA VAL A 85 4.69 -36.29 5.59
C VAL A 85 5.92 -36.93 4.96
N THR A 86 5.88 -37.17 3.66
CA THR A 86 7.06 -37.61 2.90
C THR A 86 7.90 -36.37 2.56
N LEU A 87 9.10 -36.28 3.11
CA LEU A 87 10.03 -35.19 2.80
C LEU A 87 10.94 -35.60 1.63
N LEU A 88 11.33 -34.63 0.79
CA LEU A 88 12.26 -34.87 -0.30
C LEU A 88 13.62 -35.35 0.25
N PRO A 89 14.38 -36.21 -0.46
CA PRO A 89 15.66 -36.74 0.02
C PRO A 89 16.72 -35.67 0.37
N SER A 90 16.56 -34.45 -0.14
CA SER A 90 17.42 -33.30 0.10
C SER A 90 17.05 -32.48 1.35
N TYR A 91 16.03 -32.89 2.12
CA TYR A 91 15.62 -32.17 3.32
C TYR A 91 16.56 -32.51 4.49
N PRO A 92 17.23 -31.52 5.11
CA PRO A 92 18.26 -31.79 6.11
C PRO A 92 17.65 -32.37 7.38
N THR A 93 18.24 -33.46 7.88
CA THR A 93 17.78 -34.20 9.08
C THR A 93 17.84 -33.41 10.39
N SER A 94 18.38 -32.19 10.39
CA SER A 94 18.61 -31.37 11.59
C SER A 94 17.74 -30.10 11.68
N SER A 95 16.77 -29.87 10.78
CA SER A 95 15.96 -28.64 10.80
C SER A 95 14.66 -28.75 11.63
N ALA A 96 14.81 -28.92 12.94
CA ALA A 96 13.71 -28.73 13.91
C ALA A 96 12.95 -27.37 13.84
N PRO A 97 13.54 -26.23 13.39
CA PRO A 97 12.85 -24.94 13.44
C PRO A 97 11.69 -24.78 12.44
N GLN A 98 11.72 -25.47 11.29
CA GLN A 98 10.67 -25.31 10.27
C GLN A 98 9.44 -26.20 10.54
N LEU A 99 9.60 -27.31 11.27
CA LEU A 99 8.47 -28.09 11.81
C LEU A 99 7.80 -27.37 12.99
N GLN A 100 8.55 -26.61 13.80
CA GLN A 100 7.97 -25.67 14.78
C GLN A 100 7.17 -24.52 14.14
N LEU A 101 7.50 -24.14 12.92
CA LEU A 101 6.67 -23.21 12.14
C LEU A 101 5.36 -23.87 11.71
N LEU A 102 5.34 -25.19 11.49
CA LEU A 102 4.11 -25.92 11.21
C LEU A 102 3.14 -25.90 12.39
N SER A 103 3.62 -26.10 13.62
CA SER A 103 2.75 -26.02 14.81
C SER A 103 2.12 -24.64 14.98
N ARG A 104 2.75 -23.57 14.48
CA ARG A 104 2.15 -22.22 14.46
C ARG A 104 1.02 -22.07 13.45
N TYR A 105 1.03 -22.82 12.35
CA TYR A 105 0.01 -22.73 11.30
C TYR A 105 -1.14 -23.70 11.47
N ILE A 106 -0.94 -24.82 12.17
CA ILE A 106 -1.98 -25.83 12.40
C ILE A 106 -2.67 -25.62 13.78
N GLY A 107 -2.21 -24.67 14.60
CA GLY A 107 -2.81 -24.39 15.92
C GLY A 107 -2.42 -25.44 16.98
N ALA A 108 -3.23 -25.60 18.03
CA ALA A 108 -2.92 -26.33 19.28
C ALA A 108 -2.57 -27.84 19.17
N PHE A 109 -2.42 -28.40 17.96
CA PHE A 109 -2.08 -29.81 17.78
C PHE A 109 -0.59 -30.07 18.01
N GLY A 110 -0.28 -30.92 18.99
CA GLY A 110 1.08 -31.33 19.31
C GLY A 110 1.71 -32.21 18.22
N VAL A 111 2.98 -31.95 17.90
CA VAL A 111 3.80 -32.78 17.01
C VAL A 111 4.62 -33.72 17.88
N ASP A 112 4.55 -35.04 17.66
CA ASP A 112 5.39 -36.02 18.36
C ASP A 112 6.76 -36.17 17.65
N PRO A 113 7.86 -35.68 18.24
CA PRO A 113 9.18 -35.72 17.61
C PRO A 113 9.85 -37.10 17.68
N GLU A 114 9.37 -38.05 18.49
CA GLU A 114 9.99 -39.38 18.63
C GLU A 114 9.80 -40.29 17.40
N LEU A 115 8.85 -39.95 16.52
CA LEU A 115 8.60 -40.68 15.27
C LEU A 115 9.48 -40.25 14.09
N SER A 116 10.39 -39.29 14.31
CA SER A 116 11.39 -38.86 13.31
C SER A 116 12.43 -39.97 13.04
N GLY A 117 12.44 -40.51 11.81
CA GLY A 117 13.50 -41.41 11.33
C GLY A 117 13.08 -42.86 11.01
N SER A 118 11.80 -43.22 11.13
CA SER A 118 11.32 -44.56 10.75
C SER A 118 10.88 -44.61 9.29
N VAL A 119 11.69 -45.22 8.41
CA VAL A 119 11.30 -45.45 7.00
C VAL A 119 10.26 -46.57 6.92
N LEU A 120 8.98 -46.21 6.81
CA LEU A 120 7.91 -47.14 6.45
C LEU A 120 7.77 -47.21 4.92
N ARG A 121 7.95 -48.42 4.38
CA ARG A 121 7.96 -48.70 2.93
C ARG A 121 6.60 -48.42 2.28
N THR A 122 6.69 -47.69 1.16
CA THR A 122 5.82 -47.55 -0.03
C THR A 122 4.46 -48.26 -0.05
N TYR A 123 3.36 -47.59 -0.49
CA TYR A 123 2.45 -48.01 -1.59
C TYR A 123 1.54 -46.83 -2.08
N PHE A 124 1.22 -46.88 -3.39
CA PHE A 124 0.56 -45.96 -4.35
C PHE A 124 -0.91 -45.55 -4.03
N SER A 125 -1.67 -44.64 -4.67
CA SER A 125 -1.58 -43.75 -5.86
C SER A 125 -2.79 -42.76 -5.81
N SER A 126 -2.68 -41.66 -6.55
CA SER A 126 -3.69 -40.61 -6.83
C SER A 126 -5.17 -41.01 -7.02
N LEU A 127 -6.03 -40.02 -6.71
CA LEU A 127 -7.42 -39.77 -7.14
C LEU A 127 -8.59 -40.42 -6.35
N THR A 128 -9.55 -39.54 -6.02
CA THR A 128 -10.95 -39.74 -5.58
C THR A 128 -11.25 -39.96 -4.08
N GLY A 129 -11.86 -38.94 -3.47
CA GLY A 129 -13.12 -39.10 -2.72
C GLY A 129 -13.15 -39.86 -1.40
N VAL A 130 -12.02 -40.09 -0.70
CA VAL A 130 -12.08 -40.77 0.60
C VAL A 130 -12.53 -39.78 1.69
N ALA A 131 -13.60 -40.12 2.41
CA ALA A 131 -14.08 -39.40 3.59
C ALA A 131 -13.17 -39.68 4.80
N TRP A 132 -12.90 -38.64 5.59
CA TRP A 132 -11.92 -38.68 6.68
C TRP A 132 -12.62 -39.00 8.00
N SER A 133 -12.04 -39.90 8.80
CA SER A 133 -12.46 -40.15 10.18
C SER A 133 -11.33 -39.87 11.18
N PRO A 134 -11.62 -39.44 12.41
CA PRO A 134 -10.61 -39.30 13.46
C PRO A 134 -9.85 -40.61 13.69
N GLY A 135 -8.51 -40.57 13.64
CA GLY A 135 -7.62 -41.73 13.83
C GLY A 135 -6.95 -42.28 12.56
N ASP A 136 -7.35 -41.82 11.37
CA ASP A 136 -6.75 -42.24 10.09
C ASP A 136 -5.35 -41.64 9.88
N ILE A 137 -4.41 -42.41 9.28
CA ILE A 137 -3.10 -41.90 8.83
C ILE A 137 -3.20 -41.50 7.37
N ALA A 138 -3.04 -40.21 7.09
CA ALA A 138 -3.05 -39.68 5.74
C ALA A 138 -1.63 -39.27 5.29
N VAL A 139 -1.27 -39.63 4.05
CA VAL A 139 0.04 -39.37 3.44
C VAL A 139 -0.06 -38.26 2.41
N PHE A 140 0.77 -37.23 2.52
CA PHE A 140 0.78 -36.07 1.62
C PHE A 140 2.14 -35.86 0.95
N ASP A 141 2.09 -35.44 -0.32
CA ASP A 141 3.27 -34.98 -1.06
C ASP A 141 3.49 -33.48 -0.81
N GLY A 142 4.29 -33.19 0.21
CA GLY A 142 4.71 -31.84 0.53
C GLY A 142 3.72 -31.04 1.39
N ILE A 143 4.29 -30.04 2.06
CA ILE A 143 3.67 -29.36 3.21
C ILE A 143 2.53 -28.41 2.83
N GLU A 144 2.60 -27.86 1.62
CA GLU A 144 1.57 -26.97 1.09
C GLU A 144 0.26 -27.72 0.80
N HIS A 145 0.34 -29.00 0.43
CA HIS A 145 -0.84 -29.82 0.19
C HIS A 145 -1.57 -30.15 1.49
N VAL A 146 -0.82 -30.36 2.59
CA VAL A 146 -1.37 -30.55 3.93
C VAL A 146 -2.16 -29.31 4.36
N ARG A 147 -1.56 -28.11 4.17
CA ARG A 147 -2.17 -26.84 4.52
C ARG A 147 -3.45 -26.58 3.72
N GLU A 148 -3.41 -26.75 2.40
CA GLU A 148 -4.57 -26.56 1.52
C GLU A 148 -5.76 -27.44 1.96
N ARG A 149 -5.52 -28.72 2.28
CA ARG A 149 -6.59 -29.65 2.67
C ARG A 149 -7.12 -29.44 4.09
N ALA A 150 -6.26 -29.11 5.06
CA ALA A 150 -6.68 -28.80 6.42
C ALA A 150 -7.49 -27.50 6.49
N THR A 151 -7.09 -26.48 5.72
CA THR A 151 -7.84 -25.22 5.60
C THR A 151 -9.22 -25.44 4.99
N ILE A 152 -9.35 -26.24 3.94
CA ILE A 152 -10.65 -26.58 3.33
C ILE A 152 -11.55 -27.30 4.36
N TRP A 153 -11.03 -28.30 5.08
CA TRP A 153 -11.79 -29.04 6.09
C TRP A 153 -12.30 -28.14 7.23
N TYR A 154 -11.48 -27.18 7.68
CA TYR A 154 -11.82 -26.23 8.73
C TYR A 154 -12.83 -25.17 8.23
N GLN A 155 -12.65 -24.66 7.00
CA GLN A 155 -13.54 -23.68 6.38
C GLN A 155 -14.92 -24.25 6.07
N GLU A 156 -15.01 -25.48 5.57
CA GLU A 156 -16.29 -26.17 5.31
C GLU A 156 -17.12 -26.28 6.61
N ARG A 157 -16.48 -26.59 7.75
CA ARG A 157 -17.14 -26.72 9.06
C ARG A 157 -17.44 -25.39 9.77
N LEU A 158 -16.75 -24.30 9.41
CA LEU A 158 -17.06 -22.94 9.90
C LEU A 158 -18.14 -22.22 9.08
N SER A 159 -18.26 -22.51 7.78
CA SER A 159 -19.13 -21.77 6.87
C SER A 159 -20.61 -22.17 6.91
N GLU A 160 -20.97 -23.40 7.26
CA GLU A 160 -22.39 -23.81 7.32
C GLU A 160 -23.13 -23.18 8.52
N LYS A 161 -22.43 -22.90 9.63
CA LYS A 161 -23.04 -22.34 10.86
C LYS A 161 -23.20 -20.82 10.83
N THR A 162 -22.39 -20.12 10.02
CA THR A 162 -22.43 -18.65 9.91
C THR A 162 -23.51 -18.18 8.92
N ALA A 163 -23.86 -19.00 7.92
CA ALA A 163 -24.90 -18.68 6.94
C ALA A 163 -26.35 -18.70 7.50
N GLY A 164 -26.62 -19.48 8.55
CA GLY A 164 -27.97 -19.57 9.17
C GLY A 164 -28.31 -18.46 10.18
N GLN A 165 -27.32 -17.67 10.62
CA GLN A 165 -27.51 -16.56 11.58
C GLN A 165 -27.85 -15.25 10.87
N LEU A 166 -27.27 -14.98 9.69
CA LEU A 166 -27.53 -13.75 8.93
C LEU A 166 -28.96 -13.67 8.37
N GLN A 167 -29.62 -14.82 8.17
CA GLN A 167 -30.99 -14.86 7.64
C GLN A 167 -32.06 -14.53 8.70
N ARG A 168 -31.76 -14.75 10.00
CA ARG A 168 -32.67 -14.45 11.13
C ARG A 168 -32.62 -13.01 11.62
N GLU A 169 -31.55 -12.26 11.29
CA GLU A 169 -31.49 -10.82 11.58
C GLU A 169 -32.29 -9.98 10.58
N ILE A 170 -32.42 -10.44 9.32
CA ILE A 170 -33.18 -9.76 8.26
C ILE A 170 -34.70 -9.80 8.51
N GLU A 171 -35.21 -10.84 9.16
CA GLU A 171 -36.65 -10.96 9.43
C GLU A 171 -37.11 -10.09 10.62
N LYS A 172 -36.20 -9.81 11.58
CA LYS A 172 -36.46 -9.00 12.79
C LYS A 172 -36.71 -7.51 12.54
N GLU A 173 -36.24 -6.95 11.43
CA GLU A 173 -36.48 -5.52 11.10
C GLU A 173 -37.87 -5.27 10.45
N SER A 174 -38.63 -6.32 10.12
CA SER A 174 -39.79 -6.17 9.24
C SER A 174 -41.16 -6.00 9.91
N HIS A 175 -41.31 -6.12 11.24
CA HIS A 175 -42.64 -6.19 11.88
C HIS A 175 -42.80 -5.40 13.22
N THR A 176 -42.27 -4.18 13.32
CA THR A 176 -42.79 -3.19 14.29
C THR A 176 -43.77 -2.25 13.58
N HIS A 177 -45.08 -2.58 13.61
CA HIS A 177 -46.25 -1.68 13.69
C HIS A 177 -47.56 -2.43 13.32
N GLU A 178 -48.43 -2.66 14.30
CA GLU A 178 -49.83 -3.12 14.14
C GLU A 178 -50.69 -2.07 13.39
N THR A 179 -51.70 -2.42 12.58
CA THR A 179 -53.09 -2.70 13.03
C THR A 179 -54.00 -3.17 11.86
N ALA A 180 -55.04 -3.95 12.23
CA ALA A 180 -55.98 -4.81 11.45
C ALA A 180 -57.03 -4.10 10.53
N PRO A 181 -58.05 -4.80 9.95
CA PRO A 181 -58.04 -5.98 9.05
C PRO A 181 -58.84 -5.73 7.74
N ARG A 182 -58.66 -6.55 6.69
CA ARG A 182 -59.50 -6.54 5.48
C ARG A 182 -59.91 -7.96 5.06
N ALA A 183 -61.16 -8.07 4.61
CA ALA A 183 -61.90 -9.29 4.29
C ALA A 183 -61.29 -10.18 3.19
N GLU A 184 -61.62 -11.47 3.27
CA GLU A 184 -61.22 -12.57 2.39
C GLU A 184 -61.82 -12.51 0.98
N GLU A 185 -61.01 -12.84 -0.03
CA GLU A 185 -61.38 -13.61 -1.23
C GLU A 185 -60.12 -14.29 -1.85
N PRO A 186 -60.25 -15.36 -2.67
CA PRO A 186 -59.39 -16.53 -2.57
C PRO A 186 -58.33 -16.71 -3.68
N LEU A 187 -57.32 -17.52 -3.32
CA LEU A 187 -56.53 -18.51 -4.10
C LEU A 187 -56.14 -18.26 -5.58
N VAL A 188 -54.82 -18.43 -5.78
CA VAL A 188 -54.02 -18.63 -7.01
C VAL A 188 -53.65 -17.35 -7.79
N LYS A 189 -52.35 -17.00 -7.72
CA LYS A 189 -51.63 -16.32 -8.82
C LYS A 189 -50.41 -17.15 -9.19
N GLU A 190 -50.34 -17.47 -10.48
CA GLU A 190 -49.32 -18.25 -11.16
C GLU A 190 -47.90 -17.73 -10.94
N LEU A 191 -46.91 -18.65 -11.03
CA LEU A 191 -45.50 -18.31 -11.26
C LEU A 191 -45.39 -17.34 -12.44
N PRO A 192 -44.59 -16.25 -12.36
CA PRO A 192 -44.40 -15.39 -13.51
C PRO A 192 -43.73 -16.20 -14.62
N ALA A 193 -44.28 -16.08 -15.83
CA ALA A 193 -43.72 -16.68 -17.04
C ALA A 193 -42.23 -16.29 -17.22
N PRO A 194 -41.42 -17.14 -17.87
CA PRO A 194 -40.08 -16.74 -18.28
C PRO A 194 -40.18 -15.43 -19.06
N VAL A 195 -39.45 -14.42 -18.60
CA VAL A 195 -39.39 -13.12 -19.28
C VAL A 195 -38.88 -13.38 -20.70
N GLU A 196 -39.72 -13.16 -21.70
CA GLU A 196 -39.28 -13.21 -23.10
C GLU A 196 -38.12 -12.23 -23.26
N LEU A 197 -37.00 -12.75 -23.75
CA LEU A 197 -35.85 -11.91 -24.07
C LEU A 197 -36.28 -10.86 -25.11
N PRO A 198 -35.75 -9.63 -25.05
CA PRO A 198 -36.03 -8.64 -26.07
C PRO A 198 -35.73 -9.19 -27.46
N VAL A 199 -36.60 -8.91 -28.43
CA VAL A 199 -36.42 -9.32 -29.83
C VAL A 199 -35.02 -8.91 -30.30
N GLY A 200 -34.22 -9.88 -30.74
CA GLY A 200 -32.86 -9.67 -31.23
C GLY A 200 -31.71 -9.93 -30.24
N VAL A 201 -31.93 -10.72 -29.19
CA VAL A 201 -30.85 -11.18 -28.31
C VAL A 201 -30.66 -12.69 -28.43
N GLU A 202 -29.52 -13.11 -28.96
CA GLU A 202 -29.16 -14.53 -29.13
C GLU A 202 -27.93 -14.87 -28.27
N PHE A 203 -28.02 -15.93 -27.45
CA PHE A 203 -26.87 -16.42 -26.69
C PHE A 203 -26.12 -17.49 -27.49
N THR A 204 -24.80 -17.34 -27.59
CA THR A 204 -23.92 -18.35 -28.20
C THR A 204 -22.77 -18.71 -27.27
N VAL A 205 -22.38 -19.97 -27.26
CA VAL A 205 -21.21 -20.44 -26.51
C VAL A 205 -19.97 -20.03 -27.31
N ALA A 206 -19.10 -19.21 -26.73
CA ALA A 206 -17.92 -18.69 -27.42
C ALA A 206 -16.76 -19.70 -27.40
N GLU A 207 -15.87 -19.60 -28.39
CA GLU A 207 -14.63 -20.39 -28.41
C GLU A 207 -13.71 -20.01 -27.24
N PRO A 208 -12.94 -20.96 -26.68
CA PRO A 208 -12.08 -20.71 -25.54
C PRO A 208 -10.97 -19.72 -25.87
N ILE A 209 -10.75 -18.72 -25.00
CA ILE A 209 -9.64 -17.78 -25.13
C ILE A 209 -8.42 -18.40 -24.45
N ILE A 210 -7.32 -18.54 -25.20
CA ILE A 210 -6.06 -19.11 -24.72
C ILE A 210 -5.06 -17.96 -24.52
N ASP A 211 -4.61 -17.75 -23.28
CA ASP A 211 -3.50 -16.87 -22.92
C ASP A 211 -2.35 -17.69 -22.30
N ARG A 212 -1.15 -17.12 -22.21
CA ARG A 212 0.11 -17.73 -21.74
C ARG A 212 0.00 -18.41 -20.37
N LYS A 213 -1.05 -18.16 -19.58
CA LYS A 213 -1.26 -18.75 -18.24
C LYS A 213 -2.63 -19.42 -18.01
N SER A 214 -3.63 -19.26 -18.88
CA SER A 214 -5.01 -19.76 -18.65
C SER A 214 -5.84 -19.95 -19.94
N VAL A 215 -6.86 -20.83 -19.88
CA VAL A 215 -7.92 -20.97 -20.90
C VAL A 215 -9.25 -20.53 -20.30
N PHE A 216 -9.94 -19.60 -20.94
CA PHE A 216 -11.20 -19.01 -20.45
C PHE A 216 -12.40 -19.47 -21.29
N ILE A 217 -13.46 -19.94 -20.63
CA ILE A 217 -14.74 -20.32 -21.27
C ILE A 217 -15.82 -19.38 -20.77
N GLY A 218 -16.22 -18.40 -21.60
CA GLY A 218 -17.32 -17.48 -21.32
C GLY A 218 -18.54 -17.76 -22.20
N ARG A 219 -19.71 -17.28 -21.78
CA ARG A 219 -20.90 -17.20 -22.66
C ARG A 219 -20.86 -15.84 -23.37
N ALA A 220 -21.05 -15.83 -24.69
CA ALA A 220 -21.23 -14.60 -25.45
C ALA A 220 -22.73 -14.36 -25.68
N CYS A 221 -23.15 -13.09 -25.62
CA CYS A 221 -24.44 -12.69 -26.15
C CYS A 221 -24.24 -11.86 -27.42
N ARG A 222 -25.04 -12.16 -28.42
CA ARG A 222 -25.16 -11.40 -29.67
C ARG A 222 -26.40 -10.54 -29.54
N ILE A 223 -26.22 -9.22 -29.60
CA ILE A 223 -27.33 -8.28 -29.59
C ILE A 223 -27.46 -7.75 -31.02
N THR A 224 -28.49 -8.20 -31.73
CA THR A 224 -28.71 -7.91 -33.15
C THR A 224 -29.35 -6.53 -33.38
N HIS A 225 -29.75 -5.83 -32.32
CA HIS A 225 -30.31 -4.48 -32.38
C HIS A 225 -29.55 -3.51 -31.46
N PRO A 226 -28.67 -2.64 -32.01
CA PRO A 226 -27.81 -1.74 -31.25
C PRO A 226 -28.56 -0.83 -30.26
N ASN A 227 -29.81 -0.49 -30.59
CA ASN A 227 -30.67 0.41 -29.85
C ASN A 227 -31.07 -0.14 -28.46
N GLN A 228 -30.95 -1.45 -28.25
CA GLN A 228 -31.34 -2.11 -27.00
C GLN A 228 -30.18 -2.36 -26.03
N VAL A 229 -28.94 -2.13 -26.48
CA VAL A 229 -27.73 -2.40 -25.68
C VAL A 229 -27.69 -1.58 -24.38
N PRO A 230 -28.08 -0.28 -24.33
CA PRO A 230 -28.11 0.47 -23.07
C PRO A 230 -29.12 -0.08 -22.05
N ALA A 231 -30.27 -0.57 -22.52
CA ALA A 231 -31.31 -1.15 -21.65
C ALA A 231 -30.90 -2.52 -21.11
N ILE A 232 -30.25 -3.34 -21.94
CA ILE A 232 -29.71 -4.65 -21.55
C ILE A 232 -28.57 -4.47 -20.55
N LEU A 233 -27.67 -3.51 -20.75
CA LEU A 233 -26.61 -3.18 -19.79
C LEU A 233 -27.19 -2.68 -18.46
N ALA A 234 -28.19 -1.79 -18.49
CA ALA A 234 -28.86 -1.33 -17.27
C ALA A 234 -29.57 -2.48 -16.50
N TYR A 235 -30.12 -3.46 -17.23
CA TYR A 235 -30.71 -4.66 -16.65
C TYR A 235 -29.66 -5.59 -16.02
N LEU A 236 -28.55 -5.86 -16.72
CA LEU A 236 -27.44 -6.67 -16.19
C LEU A 236 -26.80 -6.04 -14.93
N MET A 237 -26.76 -4.71 -14.87
CA MET A 237 -26.25 -3.93 -13.73
C MET A 237 -27.20 -3.92 -12.52
N THR A 238 -28.46 -4.27 -12.70
CA THR A 238 -29.47 -4.30 -11.62
C THR A 238 -29.76 -5.72 -11.11
N ASP A 239 -29.39 -6.77 -11.86
CA ASP A 239 -29.50 -8.16 -11.42
C ASP A 239 -28.37 -8.53 -10.43
N LYS A 240 -28.73 -8.58 -9.14
CA LYS A 240 -27.84 -8.88 -8.00
C LYS A 240 -27.15 -10.24 -8.08
N ARG A 241 -27.64 -11.18 -8.90
CA ARG A 241 -27.02 -12.51 -9.08
C ARG A 241 -25.79 -12.43 -9.99
N ILE A 242 -25.86 -11.59 -11.02
CA ILE A 242 -24.77 -11.38 -11.99
C ILE A 242 -23.66 -10.55 -11.36
N THR A 243 -24.02 -9.50 -10.61
CA THR A 243 -23.05 -8.67 -9.86
C THR A 243 -22.32 -9.42 -8.75
N ARG A 244 -22.91 -10.50 -8.20
CA ARG A 244 -22.25 -11.38 -7.20
C ARG A 244 -21.40 -12.49 -7.81
N ALA A 245 -21.68 -12.92 -9.04
CA ALA A 245 -20.90 -13.96 -9.71
C ALA A 245 -19.59 -13.41 -10.31
N ALA A 246 -19.51 -12.11 -10.59
CA ALA A 246 -18.31 -11.45 -11.07
C ALA A 246 -17.27 -11.34 -9.93
N HIS A 247 -16.20 -12.14 -10.01
CA HIS A 247 -15.12 -12.12 -9.03
C HIS A 247 -14.35 -10.79 -9.11
N PRO A 248 -13.99 -10.13 -7.98
CA PRO A 248 -13.44 -8.77 -7.97
C PRO A 248 -12.02 -8.60 -8.55
N ILE A 249 -11.47 -9.60 -9.25
CA ILE A 249 -10.07 -9.58 -9.72
C ILE A 249 -9.94 -9.44 -11.25
N ILE A 250 -10.96 -9.74 -12.07
CA ILE A 250 -10.83 -9.56 -13.54
C ILE A 250 -12.16 -9.11 -14.13
N ASN A 251 -12.21 -7.86 -14.59
CA ASN A 251 -13.27 -7.39 -15.50
C ASN A 251 -12.67 -7.25 -16.90
N ALA A 252 -12.70 -8.35 -17.66
CA ALA A 252 -12.33 -8.32 -19.07
C ALA A 252 -13.59 -8.34 -19.94
N TRP A 253 -13.68 -7.42 -20.90
CA TRP A 253 -14.75 -7.42 -21.90
C TRP A 253 -14.15 -7.40 -23.30
N ARG A 254 -14.88 -8.00 -24.24
CA ARG A 254 -14.58 -7.94 -25.68
C ARG A 254 -15.85 -7.55 -26.41
N CYS A 255 -15.74 -6.56 -27.28
CA CYS A 255 -16.82 -6.06 -28.10
C CYS A 255 -16.31 -5.75 -29.50
N THR A 256 -16.91 -6.36 -30.53
CA THR A 256 -16.63 -5.98 -31.92
C THR A 256 -17.63 -4.93 -32.36
N VAL A 257 -17.15 -3.82 -32.91
CA VAL A 257 -18.00 -2.75 -33.46
C VAL A 257 -17.48 -2.40 -34.85
N ASP A 258 -18.35 -2.43 -35.86
CA ASP A 258 -18.00 -2.21 -37.28
C ASP A 258 -16.80 -3.06 -37.77
N GLY A 259 -16.71 -4.31 -37.27
CA GLY A 259 -15.63 -5.24 -37.61
C GLY A 259 -14.32 -5.05 -36.85
N ILE A 260 -14.23 -4.05 -35.95
CA ILE A 260 -13.04 -3.77 -35.13
C ILE A 260 -13.27 -4.32 -33.72
N LEU A 261 -12.35 -5.17 -33.25
CA LEU A 261 -12.39 -5.75 -31.92
C LEU A 261 -11.86 -4.77 -30.87
N HIS A 262 -12.72 -4.37 -29.95
CA HIS A 262 -12.38 -3.60 -28.76
C HIS A 262 -12.34 -4.55 -27.57
N GLN A 263 -11.29 -4.44 -26.74
CA GLN A 263 -11.15 -5.26 -25.55
C GLN A 263 -10.50 -4.47 -24.42
N ASP A 264 -10.86 -4.80 -23.19
CA ASP A 264 -10.26 -4.26 -21.98
C ASP A 264 -9.87 -5.43 -21.08
N ASN A 265 -8.67 -5.39 -20.51
CA ASN A 265 -8.10 -6.46 -19.68
C ASN A 265 -7.44 -5.77 -18.47
N ASP A 266 -8.20 -5.59 -17.39
CA ASP A 266 -7.72 -4.90 -16.19
C ASP A 266 -7.65 -5.89 -15.02
N ASP A 267 -6.44 -6.11 -14.48
CA ASP A 267 -6.12 -7.04 -13.37
C ASP A 267 -6.07 -6.31 -12.00
N ASP A 268 -6.35 -5.00 -11.96
CA ASP A 268 -6.21 -4.17 -10.76
C ASP A 268 -7.59 -3.91 -10.11
N GLY A 269 -8.05 -4.89 -9.34
CA GLY A 269 -9.30 -4.81 -8.57
C GLY A 269 -9.24 -3.74 -7.47
N GLU A 270 -9.86 -2.57 -7.73
CA GLU A 270 -10.75 -1.85 -6.79
C GLU A 270 -11.20 -0.44 -7.27
N SER A 271 -10.66 0.12 -8.36
CA SER A 271 -11.00 1.51 -8.78
C SER A 271 -11.59 1.69 -10.19
N ALA A 272 -11.97 0.60 -10.86
CA ALA A 272 -12.28 0.62 -12.31
C ALA A 272 -13.77 0.48 -12.69
N ALA A 273 -14.65 0.02 -11.80
CA ALA A 273 -16.03 -0.33 -12.19
C ALA A 273 -16.83 0.83 -12.81
N GLY A 274 -16.62 2.07 -12.35
CA GLY A 274 -17.28 3.25 -12.92
C GLY A 274 -16.64 3.81 -14.19
N ARG A 275 -15.35 3.54 -14.45
CA ARG A 275 -14.59 4.09 -15.57
C ARG A 275 -14.68 3.22 -16.84
N GLY A 276 -14.67 1.89 -16.69
CA GLY A 276 -14.84 0.97 -17.82
C GLY A 276 -16.23 1.05 -18.46
N ILE A 277 -17.28 1.24 -17.66
CA ILE A 277 -18.67 1.37 -18.13
C ILE A 277 -18.88 2.71 -18.87
N ALA A 278 -18.26 3.78 -18.40
CA ALA A 278 -18.28 5.08 -19.10
C ALA A 278 -17.59 5.00 -20.47
N HIS A 279 -16.49 4.24 -20.56
CA HIS A 279 -15.78 3.99 -21.82
C HIS A 279 -16.61 3.13 -22.78
N LEU A 280 -17.25 2.05 -22.31
CA LEU A 280 -18.12 1.20 -23.12
C LEU A 280 -19.34 1.99 -23.69
N LEU A 281 -19.99 2.80 -22.84
CA LEU A 281 -21.07 3.70 -23.25
C LEU A 281 -20.58 4.77 -24.25
N GLN A 282 -19.36 5.27 -24.08
CA GLN A 282 -18.75 6.23 -24.99
C GLN A 282 -18.43 5.61 -26.37
N ILE A 283 -17.95 4.37 -26.43
CA ILE A 283 -17.74 3.63 -27.69
C ILE A 283 -19.08 3.40 -28.40
N MET A 284 -20.10 2.91 -27.68
CA MET A 284 -21.42 2.63 -28.26
C MET A 284 -22.16 3.87 -28.77
N THR A 285 -21.99 5.02 -28.10
CA THR A 285 -22.58 6.31 -28.51
C THR A 285 -21.80 7.01 -29.62
N GLN A 286 -20.56 6.59 -29.91
CA GLN A 286 -19.76 7.10 -31.02
C GLN A 286 -20.04 6.38 -32.34
N THR A 287 -20.42 5.10 -32.32
CA THR A 287 -20.66 4.27 -33.53
C THR A 287 -22.13 4.13 -33.92
N THR A 288 -23.08 4.53 -33.07
CA THR A 288 -24.50 4.64 -33.45
C THR A 288 -25.00 6.06 -33.25
N ALA A 289 -25.59 6.64 -34.28
CA ALA A 289 -26.17 7.98 -34.23
C ALA A 289 -27.43 7.99 -33.35
N PHE A 290 -27.24 8.05 -32.03
CA PHE A 290 -28.31 8.33 -31.08
C PHE A 290 -28.11 9.70 -30.45
N THR A 291 -29.15 10.53 -30.51
CA THR A 291 -29.27 11.77 -29.76
C THR A 291 -29.80 11.45 -28.35
N LEU A 292 -29.06 11.89 -27.33
CA LEU A 292 -29.32 11.73 -25.89
C LEU A 292 -30.64 12.36 -25.38
N ASP A 293 -31.49 12.86 -26.27
CA ASP A 293 -32.72 13.60 -25.93
C ASP A 293 -33.97 12.71 -25.84
N GLN A 294 -33.86 11.41 -26.07
CA GLN A 294 -35.01 10.48 -26.07
C GLN A 294 -35.08 9.52 -24.86
N ILE A 295 -34.20 9.65 -23.87
CA ILE A 295 -34.28 8.85 -22.64
C ILE A 295 -35.07 9.65 -21.60
N ASP A 296 -36.33 9.27 -21.36
CA ASP A 296 -37.10 9.75 -20.22
C ASP A 296 -36.57 9.10 -18.94
N LEU A 297 -35.84 9.88 -18.13
CA LEU A 297 -35.28 9.45 -16.85
C LEU A 297 -36.12 9.88 -15.65
N ASN A 298 -37.36 10.35 -15.86
CA ASN A 298 -38.25 10.72 -14.75
C ASN A 298 -38.99 9.51 -14.20
N GLY A 299 -38.24 8.66 -13.50
CA GLY A 299 -38.76 7.52 -12.77
C GLY A 299 -37.91 7.17 -11.56
N ASN A 300 -37.40 8.15 -10.81
CA ASN A 300 -36.64 7.85 -9.60
C ASN A 300 -37.09 8.72 -8.41
N ARG A 301 -37.85 8.09 -7.50
CA ARG A 301 -38.12 8.60 -6.15
C ARG A 301 -36.84 8.50 -5.32
N ARG A 302 -35.99 9.54 -5.40
CA ARG A 302 -35.06 10.08 -4.37
C ARG A 302 -33.90 10.75 -5.12
N GLY A 303 -33.88 12.08 -5.08
CA GLY A 303 -33.13 12.93 -5.99
C GLY A 303 -31.62 12.93 -5.81
N VAL A 304 -30.92 12.72 -6.93
CA VAL A 304 -29.68 13.42 -7.32
C VAL A 304 -29.75 13.57 -8.85
N PRO A 305 -29.81 14.79 -9.44
CA PRO A 305 -29.86 14.95 -10.88
C PRO A 305 -28.45 14.85 -11.48
N TRP A 306 -28.28 13.96 -12.47
CA TRP A 306 -27.07 13.92 -13.31
C TRP A 306 -27.09 15.11 -14.29
N ASN A 307 -26.06 15.95 -14.24
CA ASN A 307 -26.02 17.21 -14.98
C ASN A 307 -25.63 16.99 -16.46
N LYS A 308 -26.61 17.16 -17.36
CA LYS A 308 -26.53 16.93 -18.82
C LYS A 308 -25.50 17.85 -19.52
N GLU A 309 -25.16 19.00 -18.93
CA GLU A 309 -24.18 19.95 -19.51
C GLU A 309 -22.72 19.48 -19.41
N VAL A 310 -22.38 18.68 -18.40
CA VAL A 310 -21.01 18.14 -18.24
C VAL A 310 -20.66 17.20 -19.40
N PHE A 311 -21.65 16.47 -19.93
CA PHE A 311 -21.43 15.52 -21.02
C PHE A 311 -21.33 16.21 -22.39
N LEU A 312 -22.14 17.23 -22.65
CA LEU A 312 -22.15 17.94 -23.94
C LEU A 312 -20.89 18.80 -24.15
N SER A 313 -20.24 19.27 -23.08
CA SER A 313 -18.99 20.04 -23.17
C SER A 313 -17.80 19.24 -23.73
N LYS A 314 -17.78 17.91 -23.54
CA LYS A 314 -16.71 17.02 -24.03
C LYS A 314 -16.85 16.58 -25.49
N ARG A 315 -18.00 16.80 -26.12
CA ARG A 315 -18.22 16.42 -27.54
C ARG A 315 -17.49 17.34 -28.52
N ARG A 316 -17.11 18.56 -28.12
CA ARG A 316 -16.40 19.52 -29.00
C ARG A 316 -14.89 19.34 -29.08
N SER A 317 -14.26 18.52 -28.22
CA SER A 317 -12.80 18.34 -28.19
C SER A 317 -12.29 17.11 -28.95
N MET A 318 -13.15 16.39 -29.68
CA MET A 318 -12.79 15.19 -30.44
C MET A 318 -13.39 15.23 -31.85
N MET A 319 -12.81 16.06 -32.73
CA MET A 319 -12.94 15.89 -34.19
C MET A 319 -11.54 15.94 -34.79
N PRO A 320 -11.11 14.95 -35.60
CA PRO A 320 -9.89 15.08 -36.38
C PRO A 320 -10.10 15.98 -37.60
N ALA A 321 -9.05 16.73 -37.95
CA ALA A 321 -8.97 17.51 -39.17
C ALA A 321 -9.06 16.62 -40.43
N GLN A 322 -9.69 17.15 -41.47
CA GLN A 322 -9.88 16.52 -42.79
C GLN A 322 -8.54 16.10 -43.43
N GLY A 323 -8.48 14.88 -44.00
CA GLY A 323 -7.43 14.51 -44.96
C GLY A 323 -7.28 13.01 -45.24
N VAL A 324 -7.61 12.63 -46.49
CA VAL A 324 -7.29 11.37 -47.22
C VAL A 324 -8.20 10.16 -46.96
N VAL A 325 -9.27 10.10 -47.77
CA VAL A 325 -10.01 8.87 -48.09
C VAL A 325 -9.29 8.18 -49.27
N LYS A 326 -9.00 6.87 -49.15
CA LYS A 326 -8.79 5.99 -50.31
C LYS A 326 -9.98 5.03 -50.39
N GLU A 327 -10.72 5.15 -51.47
CA GLU A 327 -11.85 4.33 -51.88
C GLU A 327 -11.40 2.89 -52.20
N ASN A 328 -12.16 1.92 -51.70
CA ASN A 328 -12.63 0.73 -52.42
C ASN A 328 -13.59 -0.04 -51.51
N ALA A 329 -14.88 0.28 -51.60
CA ALA A 329 -15.96 -0.52 -51.01
C ALA A 329 -16.86 -1.02 -52.16
N ASP A 330 -17.00 -2.34 -52.25
CA ASP A 330 -17.99 -3.05 -53.05
C ASP A 330 -19.41 -2.72 -52.51
N PRO A 331 -20.39 -2.30 -53.34
CA PRO A 331 -21.69 -1.82 -52.85
C PRO A 331 -22.72 -2.93 -52.56
N SER A 332 -22.35 -4.21 -52.55
CA SER A 332 -23.33 -5.31 -52.54
C SER A 332 -23.65 -5.96 -51.17
N HIS A 333 -23.13 -5.46 -50.05
CA HIS A 333 -23.55 -5.88 -48.71
C HIS A 333 -23.75 -4.66 -47.78
N PRO A 334 -24.92 -4.51 -47.11
CA PRO A 334 -25.03 -3.57 -46.00
C PRO A 334 -24.13 -4.07 -44.87
N PRO A 335 -23.30 -3.23 -44.23
CA PRO A 335 -22.62 -3.63 -43.01
C PRO A 335 -23.69 -3.71 -41.91
N ASP A 336 -24.17 -4.93 -41.65
CA ASP A 336 -24.88 -5.24 -40.42
C ASP A 336 -23.97 -4.88 -39.24
N GLN A 337 -24.33 -3.83 -38.49
CA GLN A 337 -23.63 -3.49 -37.26
C GLN A 337 -23.90 -4.58 -36.22
N VAL A 338 -23.03 -5.58 -36.15
CA VAL A 338 -23.10 -6.66 -35.16
C VAL A 338 -22.26 -6.30 -33.95
N ILE A 339 -22.91 -6.16 -32.79
CA ILE A 339 -22.26 -5.93 -31.49
C ILE A 339 -22.34 -7.24 -30.68
N GLY A 340 -21.19 -7.87 -30.43
CA GLY A 340 -21.07 -9.06 -29.58
C GLY A 340 -20.45 -8.71 -28.23
N VAL A 341 -21.05 -9.12 -27.11
CA VAL A 341 -20.54 -8.86 -25.74
C VAL A 341 -20.29 -10.18 -25.01
N MET A 342 -19.11 -10.37 -24.42
CA MET A 342 -18.70 -11.61 -23.72
C MET A 342 -18.38 -11.33 -22.24
N LEU A 343 -18.93 -12.15 -21.33
CA LEU A 343 -18.68 -12.09 -19.88
C LEU A 343 -18.04 -13.42 -19.41
N ILE A 344 -16.97 -13.36 -18.60
CA ILE A 344 -16.09 -14.51 -18.26
C ILE A 344 -16.09 -14.79 -16.75
N PHE A 345 -16.11 -16.08 -16.35
CA PHE A 345 -16.00 -16.56 -14.95
C PHE A 345 -14.94 -17.68 -14.84
N ALA A 346 -14.16 -17.77 -13.74
CA ALA A 346 -12.95 -18.63 -13.65
C ALA A 346 -13.00 -19.76 -12.59
N ARG A 347 -12.36 -20.92 -12.90
CA ARG A 347 -11.82 -21.97 -11.99
C ARG A 347 -10.61 -22.65 -12.68
N GLY A 348 -9.50 -22.91 -11.97
CA GLY A 348 -8.19 -23.24 -12.57
C GLY A 348 -7.69 -24.70 -12.54
N ARG A 349 -6.70 -25.04 -13.40
CA ARG A 349 -5.36 -25.67 -13.13
C ARG A 349 -4.72 -26.26 -14.43
N SER A 350 -3.41 -25.98 -14.59
CA SER A 350 -2.30 -26.77 -15.19
C SER A 350 -2.05 -26.93 -16.72
N ALA A 351 -0.74 -26.80 -17.05
CA ALA A 351 0.11 -27.57 -17.99
C ALA A 351 0.53 -27.03 -19.40
N LEU A 352 1.82 -26.67 -19.49
CA LEU A 352 2.88 -27.04 -20.47
C LEU A 352 2.96 -26.48 -21.93
N LYS A 353 4.19 -26.01 -22.23
CA LYS A 353 5.03 -26.04 -23.46
C LYS A 353 5.20 -24.78 -24.36
N SER A 354 6.48 -24.47 -24.58
CA SER A 354 7.12 -23.61 -25.60
C SER A 354 7.02 -24.22 -27.02
N PRO A 355 7.68 -23.71 -28.10
CA PRO A 355 8.56 -22.52 -28.28
C PRO A 355 8.27 -21.70 -29.57
N ALA A 356 9.00 -20.59 -29.78
CA ALA A 356 9.85 -20.37 -30.96
C ALA A 356 10.26 -18.89 -31.18
N THR A 357 11.53 -18.77 -31.55
CA THR A 357 12.37 -17.62 -31.92
C THR A 357 11.98 -16.93 -33.23
N ALA A 358 12.22 -15.60 -33.32
CA ALA A 358 12.64 -14.95 -34.57
C ALA A 358 13.48 -13.69 -34.31
N ARG A 359 14.70 -13.68 -34.85
CA ARG A 359 15.63 -12.54 -34.93
C ARG A 359 15.26 -11.65 -36.12
N PHE A 360 15.35 -10.33 -36.01
CA PHE A 360 15.78 -9.48 -37.13
C PHE A 360 16.50 -8.21 -36.64
N ARG A 361 17.68 -7.98 -37.23
CA ARG A 361 18.55 -6.79 -37.11
C ARG A 361 18.03 -5.66 -38.00
N LEU A 362 18.08 -4.41 -37.55
CA LEU A 362 18.23 -3.24 -38.44
C LEU A 362 19.03 -2.13 -37.73
N ALA A 363 19.95 -1.51 -38.48
CA ALA A 363 20.86 -0.44 -38.07
C ALA A 363 20.18 0.96 -38.11
N PRO A 364 20.75 2.01 -37.49
CA PRO A 364 20.02 3.23 -37.10
C PRO A 364 20.04 4.32 -38.18
N PRO A 365 19.03 5.21 -38.26
CA PRO A 365 19.16 6.48 -38.94
C PRO A 365 19.42 7.63 -37.95
N SER A 366 20.41 8.44 -38.27
CA SER A 366 20.72 9.73 -37.64
C SER A 366 19.59 10.75 -37.84
N LEU A 367 19.09 11.36 -36.76
CA LEU A 367 18.12 12.47 -36.82
C LEU A 367 18.72 13.74 -36.21
N ARG A 368 18.96 14.74 -37.06
CA ARG A 368 19.22 16.13 -36.66
C ARG A 368 17.90 16.80 -36.31
N LEU A 369 17.77 17.31 -35.09
CA LEU A 369 16.57 18.03 -34.62
C LEU A 369 16.57 19.49 -35.07
N ASN A 370 15.39 19.97 -35.47
CA ASN A 370 15.13 21.31 -35.97
C ASN A 370 14.79 22.28 -34.80
N PRO A 371 15.56 23.36 -34.58
CA PRO A 371 15.37 24.28 -33.44
C PRO A 371 14.02 25.01 -33.40
N ALA A 372 13.30 25.09 -34.52
CA ALA A 372 12.05 25.84 -34.61
C ALA A 372 10.85 25.16 -33.92
N LEU A 373 10.92 23.85 -33.62
CA LEU A 373 9.85 23.13 -32.93
C LEU A 373 9.83 23.41 -31.41
N LEU A 374 10.98 23.77 -30.82
CA LEU A 374 11.13 24.05 -29.39
C LEU A 374 10.44 25.36 -28.95
N ALA A 375 10.29 26.33 -29.84
CA ALA A 375 9.78 27.66 -29.50
C ALA A 375 8.23 27.75 -29.50
N ARG A 376 7.50 26.73 -29.96
CA ARG A 376 6.04 26.79 -30.15
C ARG A 376 5.21 25.97 -29.14
N MET A 377 5.83 25.31 -28.16
CA MET A 377 5.15 24.50 -27.13
C MET A 377 5.10 25.14 -25.71
N ALA A 378 5.64 26.34 -25.54
CA ALA A 378 5.76 27.00 -24.23
C ALA A 378 4.47 27.70 -23.73
N SER A 379 3.28 27.16 -23.97
CA SER A 379 2.04 27.79 -23.51
C SER A 379 0.94 26.77 -23.22
N SER A 380 1.05 26.13 -22.06
CA SER A 380 -0.02 25.99 -21.06
C SER A 380 0.39 24.93 -20.04
N THR A 381 0.38 25.29 -18.75
CA THR A 381 0.52 24.40 -17.57
C THR A 381 1.93 24.03 -17.08
N THR A 382 2.83 25.01 -16.88
CA THR A 382 4.13 24.82 -16.17
C THR A 382 4.20 25.45 -14.77
N ASN A 383 3.08 26.00 -14.28
CA ASN A 383 3.02 26.80 -13.05
C ASN A 383 1.94 26.27 -12.09
N PHE A 384 1.94 26.73 -10.84
CA PHE A 384 1.04 26.30 -9.76
C PHE A 384 -0.46 26.56 -9.99
N SER A 385 -0.87 27.15 -11.12
CA SER A 385 -2.27 27.40 -11.46
C SER A 385 -3.11 26.13 -11.61
N ALA A 386 -2.48 24.96 -11.80
CA ALA A 386 -3.15 23.67 -11.89
C ALA A 386 -3.42 22.97 -10.54
N VAL A 387 -2.92 23.52 -9.43
CA VAL A 387 -3.25 23.05 -8.08
C VAL A 387 -4.73 23.39 -7.80
N LYS A 388 -5.55 22.40 -7.42
CA LYS A 388 -6.98 22.60 -7.22
C LYS A 388 -7.25 23.38 -5.93
N ASP A 389 -6.67 22.95 -4.82
CA ASP A 389 -6.70 23.69 -3.56
C ASP A 389 -5.51 24.65 -3.46
N GLN A 390 -5.73 25.86 -3.97
CA GLN A 390 -4.75 26.94 -3.92
C GLN A 390 -4.29 27.31 -2.51
N SER A 391 -5.06 26.97 -1.47
CA SER A 391 -4.67 27.30 -0.09
C SER A 391 -3.56 26.40 0.46
N LEU A 392 -3.20 25.31 -0.24
CA LEU A 392 -2.00 24.51 0.05
C LEU A 392 -0.70 25.21 -0.37
N LEU A 393 -0.78 26.18 -1.29
CA LEU A 393 0.38 26.96 -1.73
C LEU A 393 0.65 28.09 -0.76
N LYS A 394 1.78 28.01 -0.07
CA LYS A 394 2.17 28.97 0.96
C LYS A 394 3.48 29.62 0.57
N TYR A 395 3.48 30.95 0.58
CA TYR A 395 4.63 31.80 0.22
C TYR A 395 5.27 32.46 1.44
N GLN A 396 4.90 31.99 2.63
CA GLN A 396 5.28 32.50 3.94
C GLN A 396 5.81 31.34 4.77
N ALA A 397 6.68 31.63 5.74
CA ALA A 397 7.11 30.67 6.74
C ALA A 397 5.98 30.42 7.76
N PHE A 398 6.10 29.39 8.60
CA PHE A 398 5.04 29.03 9.56
C PHE A 398 5.58 29.05 10.99
N ILE A 399 5.14 29.99 11.83
CA ILE A 399 5.61 30.11 13.22
C ILE A 399 4.41 30.42 14.12
N ALA A 400 4.28 29.68 15.23
CA ALA A 400 3.21 29.89 16.22
C ALA A 400 1.78 29.86 15.62
N GLY A 401 1.53 28.95 14.67
CA GLY A 401 0.23 28.86 14.00
C GLY A 401 -0.02 29.94 12.93
N GLN A 402 0.94 30.83 12.69
CA GLN A 402 0.80 31.97 11.78
C GLN A 402 1.72 31.84 10.56
N TRP A 403 1.23 32.34 9.43
CA TRP A 403 2.02 32.51 8.22
C TRP A 403 2.77 33.85 8.28
N VAL A 404 4.10 33.81 8.30
CA VAL A 404 4.96 34.98 8.58
C VAL A 404 5.93 35.28 7.45
N ASP A 405 6.22 36.57 7.26
CA ASP A 405 7.26 37.09 6.38
C ASP A 405 8.55 37.41 7.16
N ALA A 406 9.66 37.57 6.44
CA ALA A 406 10.94 38.01 7.01
C ALA A 406 10.85 39.49 7.39
N LYS A 407 11.38 39.86 8.56
CA LYS A 407 11.34 41.25 9.07
C LYS A 407 12.07 42.23 8.16
N ASP A 408 13.15 41.80 7.53
CA ASP A 408 13.98 42.58 6.61
C ASP A 408 13.47 42.51 5.15
N SER A 409 12.30 41.91 4.91
CA SER A 409 11.73 41.65 3.58
C SER A 409 12.60 40.74 2.70
N GLY A 410 13.57 40.01 3.27
CA GLY A 410 14.36 39.02 2.55
C GLY A 410 13.51 37.91 1.92
N LYS A 411 13.86 37.51 0.70
CA LYS A 411 13.14 36.49 -0.07
C LYS A 411 14.09 35.49 -0.73
N ILE A 412 13.68 34.23 -0.74
CA ILE A 412 14.30 33.12 -1.47
C ILE A 412 13.45 32.84 -2.70
N LYS A 413 14.07 32.78 -3.88
CA LYS A 413 13.37 32.41 -5.12
C LYS A 413 13.40 30.90 -5.28
N VAL A 414 12.24 30.31 -5.56
CA VAL A 414 12.11 28.89 -5.85
C VAL A 414 11.81 28.74 -7.34
N THR A 415 12.59 27.92 -8.03
CA THR A 415 12.52 27.76 -9.49
C THR A 415 12.11 26.35 -9.86
N ASN A 416 11.33 26.21 -10.94
CA ASN A 416 11.04 24.93 -11.54
C ASN A 416 12.32 24.41 -12.25
N PRO A 417 12.91 23.28 -11.84
CA PRO A 417 14.15 22.78 -12.44
C PRO A 417 13.99 22.30 -13.89
N ALA A 418 12.77 22.03 -14.36
CA ALA A 418 12.52 21.63 -15.74
C ALA A 418 12.49 22.80 -16.73
N THR A 419 12.14 24.01 -16.27
CA THR A 419 11.94 25.18 -17.14
C THR A 419 12.83 26.37 -16.78
N GLY A 420 13.36 26.42 -15.56
CA GLY A 420 14.06 27.58 -14.98
C GLY A 420 13.13 28.72 -14.54
N GLU A 421 11.81 28.57 -14.72
CA GLU A 421 10.83 29.60 -14.33
C GLU A 421 10.73 29.72 -12.81
N VAL A 422 10.52 30.94 -12.31
CA VAL A 422 10.29 31.18 -10.89
C VAL A 422 8.86 30.79 -10.54
N LEU A 423 8.72 29.80 -9.65
CA LEU A 423 7.44 29.33 -9.12
C LEU A 423 6.86 30.30 -8.10
N GLY A 424 7.73 30.92 -7.30
CA GLY A 424 7.37 31.90 -6.29
C GLY A 424 8.53 32.22 -5.38
N THR A 425 8.22 32.88 -4.26
CA THR A 425 9.21 33.21 -3.24
C THR A 425 8.74 32.80 -1.85
N VAL A 426 9.67 32.37 -1.00
CA VAL A 426 9.46 32.20 0.44
C VAL A 426 10.35 33.18 1.22
N PRO A 427 10.07 33.47 2.51
CA PRO A 427 10.89 34.39 3.29
C PRO A 427 12.31 33.88 3.54
N GLU A 428 13.29 34.78 3.57
CA GLU A 428 14.63 34.49 4.10
C GLU A 428 14.65 34.85 5.59
N LEU A 429 14.37 33.87 6.45
CA LEU A 429 14.42 34.07 7.89
C LEU A 429 15.86 33.96 8.42
N GLY A 430 16.11 34.63 9.54
CA GLY A 430 17.42 34.66 10.18
C GLY A 430 17.45 34.02 11.58
N LEU A 431 18.55 34.26 12.28
CA LEU A 431 18.77 33.78 13.65
C LEU A 431 17.63 34.15 14.63
N GLU A 432 17.17 35.40 14.63
CA GLU A 432 16.17 35.86 15.61
C GLU A 432 14.79 35.23 15.40
N ASP A 433 14.39 35.00 14.16
CA ASP A 433 13.14 34.29 13.85
C ASP A 433 13.24 32.81 14.24
N THR A 434 14.44 32.22 14.08
CA THR A 434 14.72 30.84 14.51
C THR A 434 14.61 30.69 16.03
N LYS A 435 15.22 31.60 16.81
CA LYS A 435 15.09 31.61 18.28
C LYS A 435 13.63 31.71 18.71
N LYS A 436 12.86 32.60 18.08
CA LYS A 436 11.42 32.73 18.35
C LYS A 436 10.67 31.44 18.04
N ALA A 437 10.97 30.76 16.93
CA ALA A 437 10.35 29.47 16.60
C ALA A 437 10.68 28.39 17.66
N ILE A 438 11.91 28.38 18.17
CA ILE A 438 12.34 27.46 19.24
C ILE A 438 11.59 27.74 20.54
N GLU A 439 11.48 29.00 20.96
CA GLU A 439 10.76 29.42 22.17
C GLU A 439 9.26 29.06 22.11
N VAL A 440 8.64 29.30 20.95
CA VAL A 440 7.25 28.92 20.70
C VAL A 440 7.05 27.41 20.80
N ALA A 441 7.96 26.63 20.22
CA ALA A 441 7.88 25.17 20.29
C ALA A 441 8.05 24.64 21.72
N ASP A 442 8.89 25.27 22.54
CA ASP A 442 9.05 24.94 23.96
C ASP A 442 7.78 25.25 24.77
N GLU A 443 7.13 26.37 24.49
CA GLU A 443 5.88 26.72 25.17
C GLU A 443 4.76 25.75 24.79
N ALA A 444 4.59 25.44 23.51
CA ALA A 444 3.61 24.47 23.03
C ALA A 444 3.88 23.04 23.57
N PHE A 445 5.15 22.69 23.84
CA PHE A 445 5.51 21.39 24.39
C PHE A 445 4.90 21.14 25.78
N LYS A 446 4.74 22.19 26.59
CA LYS A 446 4.19 22.09 27.96
C LYS A 446 2.77 21.51 27.98
N THR A 447 1.99 21.74 26.93
CA THR A 447 0.62 21.23 26.78
C THR A 447 0.56 20.02 25.84
N TRP A 448 1.24 20.05 24.69
CA TRP A 448 1.21 18.95 23.72
C TRP A 448 1.72 17.63 24.30
N SER A 449 2.80 17.65 25.09
CA SER A 449 3.35 16.46 25.74
C SER A 449 2.42 15.83 26.79
N LYS A 450 1.35 16.53 27.18
CA LYS A 450 0.35 16.07 28.16
C LYS A 450 -0.92 15.53 27.52
N THR A 451 -1.06 15.65 26.21
CA THR A 451 -2.12 14.96 25.47
C THR A 451 -2.00 13.45 25.65
N THR A 452 -3.12 12.75 25.54
CA THR A 452 -3.16 11.29 25.49
C THR A 452 -2.59 10.79 24.17
N ALA A 453 -2.10 9.55 24.15
CA ALA A 453 -1.70 8.89 22.90
C ALA A 453 -2.85 8.84 21.88
N LYS A 454 -4.10 8.66 22.35
CA LYS A 454 -5.29 8.62 21.51
C LYS A 454 -5.58 9.95 20.80
N GLU A 455 -5.47 11.07 21.50
CA GLU A 455 -5.65 12.39 20.88
C GLU A 455 -4.62 12.63 19.77
N ARG A 456 -3.35 12.29 20.01
CA ARG A 456 -2.30 12.42 18.99
C ARG A 456 -2.50 11.46 17.82
N HIS A 457 -2.90 10.22 18.09
CA HIS A 457 -3.28 9.24 17.08
C HIS A 457 -4.38 9.78 16.16
N ASP A 458 -5.47 10.34 16.72
CA ASP A 458 -6.59 10.85 15.94
C ASP A 458 -6.21 12.01 15.04
N ILE A 459 -5.38 12.93 15.53
CA ILE A 459 -4.84 14.05 14.76
C ILE A 459 -3.97 13.53 13.60
N LEU A 460 -3.08 12.59 13.86
CA LEU A 460 -2.23 11.99 12.83
C LEU A 460 -3.04 11.20 11.79
N GLN A 461 -4.06 10.45 12.21
CA GLN A 461 -4.98 9.76 11.29
C GLN A 461 -5.74 10.76 10.40
N LYS A 462 -6.18 11.89 10.96
CA LYS A 462 -6.80 12.95 10.15
C LYS A 462 -5.80 13.59 9.19
N MET A 463 -4.56 13.81 9.63
CA MET A 463 -3.48 14.33 8.78
C MET A 463 -3.20 13.37 7.61
N TYR A 464 -3.08 12.07 7.87
CA TYR A 464 -2.93 11.02 6.86
C TYR A 464 -4.05 11.08 5.80
N ARG A 465 -5.31 11.09 6.22
CA ARG A 465 -6.45 11.19 5.31
C ARG A 465 -6.40 12.46 4.46
N LEU A 466 -6.10 13.60 5.06
CA LEU A 466 -5.97 14.86 4.31
C LEU A 466 -4.83 14.83 3.28
N MET A 467 -3.71 14.14 3.57
CA MET A 467 -2.64 13.94 2.59
C MET A 467 -3.10 13.09 1.40
N LEU A 468 -3.94 12.07 1.63
CA LEU A 468 -4.50 11.24 0.55
C LEU A 468 -5.56 11.98 -0.25
N ASP A 469 -6.47 12.70 0.43
CA ASP A 469 -7.53 13.49 -0.22
C ASP A 469 -6.96 14.58 -1.13
N ASN A 470 -5.75 15.08 -0.82
CA ASN A 470 -5.05 16.12 -1.58
C ASN A 470 -3.85 15.55 -2.38
N ALA A 471 -3.79 14.24 -2.63
CA ALA A 471 -2.61 13.59 -3.23
C ALA A 471 -2.25 14.13 -4.62
N ASP A 472 -3.24 14.52 -5.43
CA ASP A 472 -3.02 15.14 -6.74
C ASP A 472 -2.26 16.46 -6.62
N ASP A 473 -2.72 17.34 -5.74
CA ASP A 473 -2.17 18.68 -5.54
C ASP A 473 -0.80 18.62 -4.87
N LEU A 474 -0.65 17.78 -3.84
CA LEU A 474 0.63 17.58 -3.17
C LEU A 474 1.68 16.95 -4.11
N GLY A 475 1.28 15.97 -4.92
CA GLY A 475 2.16 15.37 -5.93
C GLY A 475 2.58 16.37 -7.01
N LEU A 476 1.67 17.26 -7.42
CA LEU A 476 1.97 18.34 -8.36
C LEU A 476 2.94 19.37 -7.76
N ILE A 477 2.74 19.75 -6.49
CA ILE A 477 3.65 20.67 -5.78
C ILE A 477 5.07 20.09 -5.74
N ILE A 478 5.20 18.83 -5.30
CA ILE A 478 6.50 18.12 -5.27
C ILE A 478 7.15 18.15 -6.65
N THR A 479 6.40 17.78 -7.69
CA THR A 479 6.90 17.71 -9.07
C THR A 479 7.42 19.05 -9.56
N LEU A 480 6.67 20.13 -9.33
CA LEU A 480 7.00 21.46 -9.83
C LEU A 480 8.30 21.99 -9.23
N GLU A 481 8.51 21.83 -7.92
CA GLU A 481 9.73 22.35 -7.26
C GLU A 481 10.93 21.39 -7.32
N ASN A 482 10.70 20.07 -7.36
CA ASN A 482 11.79 19.08 -7.35
C ASN A 482 12.20 18.61 -8.75
N GLY A 483 11.25 18.53 -9.69
CA GLY A 483 11.48 18.06 -11.06
C GLY A 483 11.17 16.58 -11.33
N LYS A 484 10.98 15.73 -10.31
CA LYS A 484 10.58 14.33 -10.52
C LYS A 484 9.25 14.21 -11.28
N THR A 485 8.96 13.05 -11.84
CA THR A 485 7.71 12.87 -12.60
C THR A 485 6.48 12.99 -11.70
N LEU A 486 5.31 13.35 -12.26
CA LEU A 486 4.08 13.44 -11.47
C LEU A 486 3.71 12.11 -10.78
N ALA A 487 3.98 10.98 -11.43
CA ALA A 487 3.79 9.66 -10.84
C ALA A 487 4.70 9.47 -9.61
N GLU A 488 5.98 9.85 -9.69
CA GLU A 488 6.89 9.81 -8.55
C GLU A 488 6.52 10.81 -7.46
N GLY A 489 6.04 12.00 -7.81
CA GLY A 489 5.55 13.01 -6.86
C GLY A 489 4.35 12.50 -6.05
N LYS A 490 3.36 11.88 -6.71
CA LYS A 490 2.23 11.23 -6.03
C LYS A 490 2.67 10.04 -5.18
N GLY A 491 3.56 9.21 -5.72
CA GLY A 491 4.14 8.07 -5.02
C GLY A 491 4.91 8.50 -3.75
N GLU A 492 5.63 9.62 -3.82
CA GLU A 492 6.27 10.20 -2.64
C GLU A 492 5.25 10.71 -1.62
N ASN A 493 4.19 11.40 -2.05
CA ASN A 493 3.16 11.85 -1.11
C ASN A 493 2.53 10.66 -0.38
N ALA A 494 2.19 9.59 -1.09
CA ALA A 494 1.69 8.36 -0.49
C ALA A 494 2.71 7.73 0.48
N TYR A 495 3.99 7.70 0.10
CA TYR A 495 5.06 7.21 0.96
C TYR A 495 5.20 8.07 2.24
N SER A 496 5.15 9.39 2.12
CA SER A 496 5.16 10.33 3.25
C SER A 496 3.95 10.11 4.18
N ALA A 497 2.76 9.97 3.60
CA ALA A 497 1.50 9.71 4.30
C ALA A 497 1.57 8.38 5.09
N SER A 498 2.22 7.36 4.54
CA SER A 498 2.37 6.06 5.22
C SER A 498 3.16 6.15 6.53
N PHE A 499 4.11 7.08 6.68
CA PHE A 499 4.76 7.33 7.98
C PHE A 499 3.82 7.98 8.98
N VAL A 500 2.96 8.90 8.52
CA VAL A 500 1.95 9.55 9.36
C VAL A 500 0.95 8.51 9.88
N GLU A 501 0.48 7.63 9.01
CA GLU A 501 -0.38 6.50 9.38
C GLU A 501 0.31 5.55 10.36
N TRP A 502 1.52 5.10 10.04
CA TRP A 502 2.28 4.17 10.88
C TRP A 502 2.49 4.72 12.29
N PHE A 503 3.01 5.96 12.40
CA PHE A 503 3.30 6.55 13.70
C PHE A 503 2.06 7.00 14.46
N ALA A 504 0.90 7.17 13.80
CA ALA A 504 -0.36 7.26 14.52
C ALA A 504 -0.60 5.99 15.34
N GLY A 505 -0.34 4.80 14.77
CA GLY A 505 -0.42 3.52 15.48
C GLY A 505 0.62 3.41 16.60
N GLU A 506 1.86 3.79 16.33
CA GLU A 506 2.96 3.73 17.30
C GLU A 506 2.85 4.76 18.44
N ALA A 507 1.86 5.67 18.43
CA ALA A 507 1.65 6.61 19.53
C ALA A 507 1.37 5.91 20.88
N PHE A 508 0.85 4.66 20.85
CA PHE A 508 0.55 3.84 22.03
C PHE A 508 1.77 3.08 22.55
N VAL A 509 2.76 3.81 23.05
CA VAL A 509 4.04 3.22 23.47
C VAL A 509 3.91 2.37 24.74
N PRO A 510 4.36 1.11 24.73
CA PRO A 510 4.24 0.21 25.87
C PRO A 510 5.17 0.61 27.02
N MET A 511 4.71 0.33 28.24
CA MET A 511 5.51 0.38 29.46
C MET A 511 5.97 -1.03 29.84
N ALA A 512 7.09 -1.14 30.54
CA ALA A 512 7.60 -2.43 31.01
C ALA A 512 7.66 -2.47 32.55
N VAL A 513 7.23 -3.59 33.14
CA VAL A 513 7.45 -3.90 34.55
C VAL A 513 8.52 -4.97 34.60
N ILE A 514 9.65 -4.66 35.25
CA ILE A 514 10.79 -5.58 35.36
C ILE A 514 10.80 -6.18 36.76
N PRO A 515 10.82 -7.51 36.91
CA PRO A 515 10.96 -8.15 38.22
C PRO A 515 12.18 -7.61 38.97
N SER A 516 11.96 -7.21 40.23
CA SER A 516 13.07 -6.76 41.09
C SER A 516 13.81 -7.97 41.66
N PRO A 517 15.16 -8.00 41.60
CA PRO A 517 15.95 -8.99 42.33
C PRO A 517 16.03 -8.68 43.84
N MET A 518 15.64 -7.48 44.25
CA MET A 518 15.60 -7.03 45.65
C MET A 518 14.18 -7.10 46.21
N LEU A 519 14.05 -7.53 47.47
CA LEU A 519 12.78 -7.56 48.22
C LEU A 519 12.17 -6.16 48.34
N ASN A 520 10.83 -6.09 48.44
CA ASN A 520 10.03 -4.88 48.68
C ASN A 520 10.23 -3.74 47.66
N LEU A 521 10.79 -4.06 46.47
CA LEU A 521 10.94 -3.13 45.35
C LEU A 521 10.11 -3.57 44.13
N ARG A 522 9.70 -2.60 43.31
CA ARG A 522 9.10 -2.81 41.97
C ARG A 522 9.74 -1.87 40.97
N ASN A 523 10.21 -2.41 39.84
CA ASN A 523 10.82 -1.63 38.77
C ASN A 523 9.79 -1.42 37.64
N VAL A 524 9.56 -0.17 37.28
CA VAL A 524 8.71 0.22 36.15
C VAL A 524 9.54 1.09 35.20
N VAL A 525 9.52 0.75 33.92
CA VAL A 525 10.17 1.51 32.85
C VAL A 525 9.10 2.18 31.99
N VAL A 526 9.21 3.51 31.88
CA VAL A 526 8.35 4.35 31.05
C VAL A 526 9.17 5.04 29.97
N LYS A 527 8.54 5.35 28.84
CA LYS A 527 9.13 6.16 27.76
C LYS A 527 8.38 7.48 27.65
N GLN A 528 9.10 8.60 27.58
CA GLN A 528 8.52 9.95 27.55
C GLN A 528 9.16 10.79 26.44
N PRO A 529 8.45 11.75 25.82
CA PRO A 529 9.01 12.56 24.74
C PRO A 529 10.29 13.28 25.17
N VAL A 530 11.23 13.41 24.24
CA VAL A 530 12.52 14.09 24.50
C VAL A 530 12.37 15.59 24.74
N GLY A 531 11.40 16.25 24.13
CA GLY A 531 11.23 17.71 24.18
C GLY A 531 11.01 18.30 22.80
N VAL A 532 11.53 19.52 22.58
CA VAL A 532 11.55 20.15 21.25
C VAL A 532 12.58 19.47 20.34
N ALA A 533 12.21 19.15 19.11
CA ALA A 533 13.09 18.56 18.10
C ALA A 533 13.32 19.50 16.90
N ALA A 534 14.56 19.63 16.47
CA ALA A 534 14.92 20.29 15.21
C ALA A 534 14.94 19.27 14.07
N ILE A 535 14.28 19.59 12.96
CA ILE A 535 14.18 18.76 11.76
C ILE A 535 14.85 19.51 10.60
N LEU A 536 15.92 18.94 10.04
CA LEU A 536 16.59 19.46 8.86
C LEU A 536 16.50 18.42 7.73
N THR A 537 15.93 18.80 6.59
CA THR A 537 15.64 17.88 5.48
C THR A 537 16.36 18.26 4.18
N PRO A 538 16.63 17.31 3.28
CA PRO A 538 17.15 17.54 1.95
C PRO A 538 16.01 17.79 0.94
N TRP A 539 16.38 18.10 -0.29
CA TRP A 539 15.46 18.43 -1.39
C TRP A 539 14.97 17.25 -2.21
N ASN A 540 15.63 16.09 -2.14
CA ASN A 540 15.33 14.98 -3.05
C ASN A 540 13.98 14.29 -2.78
N PHE A 541 13.53 14.29 -1.52
CA PHE A 541 12.21 13.83 -1.11
C PHE A 541 11.58 14.88 -0.18
N PRO A 542 11.10 16.01 -0.74
CA PRO A 542 10.72 17.19 0.04
C PRO A 542 9.48 16.98 0.91
N SER A 543 8.65 15.97 0.62
CA SER A 543 7.53 15.56 1.48
C SER A 543 7.93 14.41 2.40
N ALA A 544 8.49 13.32 1.87
CA ALA A 544 8.72 12.11 2.66
C ALA A 544 9.80 12.26 3.74
N MET A 545 10.81 13.10 3.55
CA MET A 545 11.80 13.37 4.60
C MET A 545 11.19 14.11 5.78
N ILE A 546 10.16 14.93 5.55
CA ILE A 546 9.41 15.58 6.60
C ILE A 546 8.50 14.56 7.27
N GLY A 547 7.70 13.79 6.52
CA GLY A 547 6.83 12.75 7.06
C GLY A 547 7.58 11.77 7.98
N ARG A 548 8.74 11.28 7.54
CA ARG A 548 9.63 10.37 8.29
C ARG A 548 10.06 10.90 9.66
N LYS A 549 10.19 12.22 9.82
CA LYS A 549 10.74 12.88 11.03
C LYS A 549 9.65 13.52 11.87
N LEU A 550 8.65 14.12 11.22
CA LEU A 550 7.54 14.82 11.85
C LEU A 550 6.58 13.85 12.52
N ALA A 551 6.17 12.79 11.80
CA ALA A 551 5.20 11.83 12.31
C ALA A 551 5.62 11.17 13.65
N PRO A 552 6.83 10.59 13.79
CA PRO A 552 7.24 10.00 15.07
C PRO A 552 7.44 11.06 16.16
N ALA A 553 7.89 12.27 15.82
CA ALA A 553 8.03 13.36 16.79
C ALA A 553 6.66 13.72 17.40
N LEU A 554 5.66 13.94 16.55
CA LEU A 554 4.30 14.26 16.99
C LEU A 554 3.70 13.10 17.77
N ALA A 555 3.79 11.86 17.28
CA ALA A 555 3.29 10.67 17.96
C ALA A 555 3.86 10.51 19.37
N ALA A 556 5.16 10.76 19.53
CA ALA A 556 5.84 10.72 20.83
C ALA A 556 5.39 11.83 21.80
N GLY A 557 4.80 12.92 21.29
CA GLY A 557 4.42 14.10 22.06
C GLY A 557 5.49 15.21 22.06
N CYS A 558 6.40 15.20 21.08
CA CYS A 558 7.38 16.27 20.85
C CYS A 558 6.77 17.41 20.03
N THR A 559 7.34 18.60 20.14
CA THR A 559 7.12 19.74 19.23
C THR A 559 8.34 19.91 18.33
N VAL A 560 8.19 20.60 17.20
CA VAL A 560 9.24 20.66 16.18
C VAL A 560 9.50 22.05 15.61
N VAL A 561 10.76 22.26 15.22
CA VAL A 561 11.20 23.35 14.34
C VAL A 561 11.85 22.73 13.10
N ILE A 562 11.28 22.99 11.93
CA ILE A 562 11.65 22.40 10.64
C ILE A 562 12.38 23.44 9.80
N LYS A 563 13.56 23.09 9.27
CA LYS A 563 14.25 23.86 8.23
C LYS A 563 14.28 23.04 6.93
N PRO A 564 13.35 23.29 5.99
CA PRO A 564 13.35 22.64 4.70
C PRO A 564 14.46 23.22 3.79
N PRO A 565 14.87 22.49 2.75
CA PRO A 565 15.81 23.00 1.75
C PRO A 565 15.23 24.22 1.01
N ALA A 566 16.09 25.11 0.54
CA ALA A 566 15.69 26.33 -0.17
C ALA A 566 15.15 26.03 -1.58
N GLU A 567 15.57 24.91 -2.16
CA GLU A 567 15.18 24.45 -3.49
C GLU A 567 13.74 23.93 -3.52
N THR A 568 13.25 23.33 -2.43
CA THR A 568 11.93 22.66 -2.38
C THR A 568 11.14 22.93 -1.08
N PRO A 569 10.89 24.20 -0.72
CA PRO A 569 10.22 24.55 0.53
C PRO A 569 8.69 24.38 0.47
N PHE A 570 8.07 24.39 -0.71
CA PHE A 570 6.60 24.44 -0.81
C PHE A 570 5.95 23.14 -0.33
N SER A 571 6.56 21.97 -0.56
CA SER A 571 6.06 20.70 -0.01
C SER A 571 6.02 20.73 1.52
N ALA A 572 7.03 21.29 2.16
CA ALA A 572 7.10 21.43 3.62
C ALA A 572 5.98 22.32 4.16
N LEU A 573 5.75 23.45 3.51
CA LEU A 573 4.73 24.42 3.91
C LEU A 573 3.32 23.87 3.65
N ALA A 574 3.13 23.12 2.55
CA ALA A 574 1.87 22.41 2.29
C ALA A 574 1.57 21.37 3.38
N LEU A 575 2.57 20.60 3.83
CA LEU A 575 2.41 19.67 4.95
C LEU A 575 2.10 20.38 6.27
N ALA A 576 2.67 21.56 6.53
CA ALA A 576 2.31 22.37 7.69
C ALA A 576 0.85 22.85 7.62
N GLU A 577 0.35 23.25 6.45
CA GLU A 577 -1.07 23.57 6.25
C GLU A 577 -1.97 22.33 6.45
N ILE A 578 -1.58 21.16 5.93
CA ILE A 578 -2.30 19.90 6.16
C ILE A 578 -2.36 19.56 7.66
N ALA A 579 -1.25 19.68 8.38
CA ALA A 579 -1.20 19.44 9.82
C ALA A 579 -2.07 20.43 10.61
N ARG A 580 -2.07 21.71 10.23
CA ARG A 580 -2.95 22.74 10.81
C ARG A 580 -4.42 22.38 10.62
N ARG A 581 -4.83 21.93 9.42
CA ARG A 581 -6.20 21.45 9.13
C ARG A 581 -6.56 20.18 9.90
N ALA A 582 -5.58 19.30 10.14
CA ALA A 582 -5.75 18.12 10.96
C ALA A 582 -6.01 18.46 12.45
N GLY A 583 -5.70 19.68 12.88
CA GLY A 583 -5.91 20.15 14.25
C GLY A 583 -4.66 20.04 15.12
N VAL A 584 -3.46 19.98 14.52
CA VAL A 584 -2.22 20.14 15.28
C VAL A 584 -2.20 21.55 15.91
N PRO A 585 -2.03 21.66 17.25
CA PRO A 585 -2.07 22.95 17.92
C PRO A 585 -0.97 23.93 17.47
N ASP A 586 -1.26 25.22 17.62
CA ASP A 586 -0.32 26.29 17.30
C ASP A 586 1.00 26.13 18.07
N GLY A 587 2.11 26.32 17.36
CA GLY A 587 3.46 26.21 17.91
C GLY A 587 4.01 24.78 18.03
N VAL A 588 3.18 23.74 17.86
CA VAL A 588 3.67 22.35 17.83
C VAL A 588 4.53 22.08 16.60
N ILE A 589 4.21 22.71 15.47
CA ILE A 589 5.00 22.69 14.23
C ILE A 589 5.38 24.12 13.87
N ASN A 590 6.65 24.34 13.58
CA ASN A 590 7.18 25.60 13.09
C ASN A 590 8.11 25.32 11.90
N VAL A 591 8.02 26.08 10.81
CA VAL A 591 8.81 25.94 9.59
C VAL A 591 9.58 27.23 9.34
N VAL A 592 10.90 27.15 9.34
CA VAL A 592 11.82 28.27 9.13
C VAL A 592 12.51 28.12 7.77
N THR A 593 12.14 28.95 6.81
CA THR A 593 12.77 29.00 5.48
C THR A 593 14.00 29.90 5.51
N THR A 594 15.14 29.38 5.03
CA THR A 594 16.40 30.13 4.97
C THR A 594 17.35 29.52 3.93
N ASP A 595 18.09 30.37 3.23
CA ASP A 595 19.17 29.99 2.31
C ASP A 595 20.48 30.69 2.72
N LYS A 596 20.50 32.02 2.69
CA LYS A 596 21.70 32.81 3.02
C LYS A 596 22.13 32.64 4.48
N ASN A 597 21.18 32.49 5.39
CA ASN A 597 21.43 32.36 6.83
C ASN A 597 21.54 30.88 7.28
N ILE A 598 21.70 29.93 6.35
CA ILE A 598 21.68 28.49 6.66
C ILE A 598 22.68 28.07 7.73
N LYS A 599 23.86 28.69 7.79
CA LYS A 599 24.91 28.34 8.76
C LYS A 599 24.54 28.75 10.19
N GLU A 600 24.10 29.99 10.38
CA GLU A 600 23.69 30.50 11.69
C GLU A 600 22.40 29.83 12.20
N VAL A 601 21.43 29.59 11.31
CA VAL A 601 20.19 28.88 11.64
C VAL A 601 20.49 27.42 12.01
N GLY A 602 21.31 26.72 11.23
CA GLY A 602 21.74 25.35 11.53
C GLY A 602 22.50 25.24 12.86
N GLN A 603 23.38 26.22 13.14
CA GLN A 603 24.11 26.31 14.39
C GLN A 603 23.17 26.52 15.58
N GLU A 604 22.23 27.48 15.51
CA GLU A 604 21.27 27.74 16.59
C GLU A 604 20.41 26.51 16.89
N LEU A 605 19.90 25.83 15.85
CA LEU A 605 19.14 24.59 16.01
C LEU A 605 19.95 23.48 16.70
N CYS A 606 21.28 23.47 16.53
CA CYS A 606 22.16 22.48 17.14
C CYS A 606 22.68 22.87 18.53
N GLU A 607 22.90 24.16 18.81
CA GLU A 607 23.53 24.62 20.05
C GLU A 607 22.51 25.07 21.10
N SER A 608 21.27 25.37 20.70
CA SER A 608 20.20 25.76 21.62
C SER A 608 19.96 24.70 22.69
N LYS A 609 19.91 25.13 23.95
CA LYS A 609 19.62 24.26 25.11
C LYS A 609 18.16 23.83 25.17
N ILE A 610 17.26 24.53 24.48
CA ILE A 610 15.83 24.22 24.41
C ILE A 610 15.61 22.98 23.54
N ILE A 611 16.23 22.93 22.36
CA ILE A 611 16.18 21.76 21.48
C ILE A 611 16.77 20.55 22.22
N LYS A 612 16.04 19.43 22.27
CA LYS A 612 16.46 18.18 22.93
C LYS A 612 16.84 17.09 21.93
N LYS A 613 16.47 17.28 20.67
CA LYS A 613 16.84 16.39 19.58
C LYS A 613 17.10 17.15 18.27
N VAL A 614 18.10 16.73 17.52
CA VAL A 614 18.29 17.16 16.12
C VAL A 614 18.19 15.93 15.22
N THR A 615 17.43 16.02 14.14
CA THR A 615 17.42 15.03 13.08
C THR A 615 17.76 15.70 11.76
N PHE A 616 18.71 15.12 11.03
CA PHE A 616 19.16 15.64 9.73
C PHE A 616 19.25 14.51 8.73
N THR A 617 18.79 14.79 7.51
CA THR A 617 19.13 14.00 6.33
C THR A 617 19.85 14.89 5.33
N GLY A 618 20.96 14.40 4.76
CA GLY A 618 21.73 15.14 3.76
C GLY A 618 23.17 14.65 3.64
N SER A 619 24.11 15.53 3.29
CA SER A 619 25.48 15.11 3.02
C SER A 619 26.27 14.78 4.29
N THR A 620 27.16 13.78 4.19
CA THR A 620 28.06 13.37 5.30
C THR A 620 28.91 14.52 5.85
N PRO A 621 29.51 15.42 5.04
CA PRO A 621 30.27 16.55 5.57
C PRO A 621 29.40 17.48 6.45
N VAL A 622 28.15 17.73 6.06
CA VAL A 622 27.23 18.55 6.85
C VAL A 622 26.82 17.81 8.13
N ALA A 623 26.52 16.50 8.06
CA ALA A 623 26.21 15.70 9.25
C ALA A 623 27.35 15.74 10.29
N LYS A 624 28.62 15.71 9.85
CA LYS A 624 29.80 15.86 10.75
C LYS A 624 29.85 17.25 11.40
N ILE A 625 29.57 18.31 10.66
CA ILE A 625 29.50 19.68 11.20
C ILE A 625 28.39 19.80 12.24
N LEU A 626 27.18 19.34 11.91
CA LEU A 626 26.02 19.39 12.81
C LEU A 626 26.26 18.51 14.06
N SER A 627 26.93 17.36 13.91
CA SER A 627 27.33 16.51 15.04
C SER A 627 28.24 17.26 16.01
N LYS A 628 29.25 17.96 15.49
CA LYS A 628 30.16 18.78 16.30
C LYS A 628 29.38 19.87 17.06
N GLN A 629 28.47 20.57 16.40
CA GLN A 629 27.65 21.62 17.02
C GLN A 629 26.69 21.04 18.07
N ALA A 630 25.98 19.96 17.76
CA ALA A 630 25.02 19.32 18.66
C ALA A 630 25.68 18.73 19.93
N SER A 631 26.95 18.33 19.85
CA SER A 631 27.70 17.80 20.98
C SER A 631 27.84 18.79 22.15
N SER A 632 27.73 20.10 21.89
CA SER A 632 27.81 21.17 22.89
C SER A 632 26.80 21.05 24.04
N THR A 633 25.73 20.28 23.86
CA THR A 633 24.65 20.10 24.84
C THR A 633 24.25 18.64 25.07
N LEU A 634 24.97 17.69 24.45
CA LEU A 634 24.70 16.24 24.51
C LEU A 634 23.24 15.86 24.19
N LYS A 635 22.59 16.63 23.32
CA LYS A 635 21.23 16.34 22.85
C LYS A 635 21.21 15.09 21.97
N LYS A 636 20.05 14.44 21.85
CA LYS A 636 19.89 13.25 21.01
C LYS A 636 20.01 13.63 19.54
N VAL A 637 20.65 12.80 18.73
CA VAL A 637 20.86 13.08 17.30
C VAL A 637 20.47 11.88 16.45
N SER A 638 19.87 12.13 15.29
CA SER A 638 19.68 11.12 14.25
C SER A 638 20.17 11.66 12.91
N TRP A 639 21.09 10.95 12.29
CA TRP A 639 21.71 11.33 11.04
C TRP A 639 21.43 10.28 10.00
N GLU A 640 20.91 10.69 8.86
CA GLU A 640 20.90 9.87 7.66
C GLU A 640 21.72 10.61 6.60
N ALA A 641 22.92 10.12 6.37
CA ALA A 641 23.94 10.78 5.58
C ALA A 641 24.16 10.09 4.22
N GLY A 642 25.25 10.40 3.54
CA GLY A 642 25.55 9.84 2.21
C GLY A 642 25.65 8.32 2.21
N GLY A 643 25.33 7.74 1.06
CA GLY A 643 25.51 6.32 0.76
C GLY A 643 26.48 6.11 -0.41
N ASN A 644 26.91 4.87 -0.61
CA ASN A 644 27.63 4.44 -1.81
C ASN A 644 27.21 3.01 -2.13
N ALA A 645 25.92 2.85 -2.43
CA ALA A 645 25.25 1.56 -2.38
C ALA A 645 25.82 0.58 -3.43
N PRO A 646 26.33 -0.59 -3.00
CA PRO A 646 26.65 -1.68 -3.90
C PRO A 646 25.36 -2.36 -4.36
N PHE A 647 25.29 -2.70 -5.64
CA PHE A 647 24.24 -3.53 -6.23
C PHE A 647 24.92 -4.72 -6.91
N ILE A 648 24.73 -5.93 -6.38
CA ILE A 648 25.52 -7.11 -6.76
C ILE A 648 24.64 -8.12 -7.52
N VAL A 649 25.08 -8.56 -8.69
CA VAL A 649 24.40 -9.58 -9.50
C VAL A 649 25.29 -10.80 -9.64
N PHE A 650 24.90 -11.90 -8.97
CA PHE A 650 25.59 -13.17 -9.07
C PHE A 650 25.16 -13.97 -10.31
N ASP A 651 25.95 -14.98 -10.65
CA ASP A 651 25.76 -15.88 -11.79
C ASP A 651 24.43 -16.66 -11.78
N ASP A 652 23.92 -16.94 -10.59
CA ASP A 652 22.68 -17.65 -10.34
C ASP A 652 21.45 -16.73 -10.21
N ALA A 653 21.63 -15.42 -10.41
CA ALA A 653 20.56 -14.44 -10.38
C ALA A 653 19.54 -14.65 -11.51
N ASP A 654 18.31 -14.25 -11.25
CA ASP A 654 17.34 -13.99 -12.31
C ASP A 654 17.71 -12.66 -13.00
N ILE A 655 18.38 -12.74 -14.15
CA ILE A 655 18.96 -11.57 -14.82
C ILE A 655 17.90 -10.53 -15.19
N GLU A 656 16.72 -10.94 -15.64
CA GLU A 656 15.62 -10.02 -15.94
C GLU A 656 15.19 -9.24 -14.69
N LYS A 657 14.98 -9.94 -13.58
CA LYS A 657 14.62 -9.29 -12.30
C LYS A 657 15.74 -8.41 -11.76
N ALA A 658 17.00 -8.81 -11.95
CA ALA A 658 18.16 -8.01 -11.56
C ALA A 658 18.21 -6.72 -12.37
N VAL A 659 17.93 -6.76 -13.67
CA VAL A 659 17.85 -5.57 -14.53
C VAL A 659 16.69 -4.67 -14.10
N ASP A 660 15.47 -5.20 -13.90
CA ASP A 660 14.33 -4.41 -13.44
C ASP A 660 14.60 -3.80 -12.05
N GLY A 661 15.24 -4.55 -11.16
CA GLY A 661 15.69 -4.09 -9.85
C GLY A 661 16.74 -2.98 -9.95
N ALA A 662 17.72 -3.10 -10.85
CA ALA A 662 18.71 -2.07 -11.10
C ALA A 662 18.06 -0.80 -11.66
N ILE A 663 17.08 -0.93 -12.56
CA ILE A 663 16.33 0.21 -13.10
C ILE A 663 15.61 0.97 -11.97
N ALA A 664 14.82 0.24 -11.16
CA ALA A 664 14.06 0.81 -10.05
C ALA A 664 14.94 1.42 -8.95
N CYS A 665 16.12 0.83 -8.72
CA CYS A 665 17.08 1.32 -7.72
C CYS A 665 17.90 2.50 -8.22
N LYS A 666 18.45 2.45 -9.43
CA LYS A 666 19.42 3.43 -9.95
C LYS A 666 18.77 4.70 -10.48
N PHE A 667 17.64 4.59 -11.17
CA PHE A 667 17.12 5.69 -11.98
C PHE A 667 15.89 6.37 -11.39
N ARG A 668 15.24 5.79 -10.37
CA ARG A 668 14.18 6.47 -9.60
C ARG A 668 14.65 7.85 -9.11
N GLY A 669 13.81 8.88 -9.28
CA GLY A 669 14.16 10.27 -8.98
C GLY A 669 15.35 10.80 -9.78
N SER A 670 15.57 10.25 -10.99
CA SER A 670 16.75 10.48 -11.83
C SER A 670 18.07 10.19 -11.11
N GLY A 671 18.08 9.17 -10.24
CA GLY A 671 19.26 8.75 -9.47
C GLY A 671 19.65 9.65 -8.30
N GLN A 672 18.78 10.56 -7.89
CA GLN A 672 19.00 11.52 -6.80
C GLN A 672 18.45 10.99 -5.47
N THR A 673 18.68 9.72 -5.13
CA THR A 673 18.25 9.14 -3.86
C THR A 673 19.45 8.58 -3.10
N CYS A 674 19.47 8.74 -1.78
CA CYS A 674 20.56 8.27 -0.91
C CYS A 674 20.77 6.74 -0.96
N VAL A 675 19.74 5.99 -1.35
CA VAL A 675 19.77 4.53 -1.49
C VAL A 675 19.92 4.06 -2.94
N CYS A 676 20.09 4.97 -3.90
CA CYS A 676 20.33 4.57 -5.28
C CYS A 676 21.61 3.75 -5.39
N ALA A 677 21.57 2.71 -6.22
CA ALA A 677 22.76 1.97 -6.62
C ALA A 677 23.81 2.97 -7.16
N ASN A 678 25.02 2.94 -6.60
CA ASN A 678 26.11 3.78 -7.11
C ASN A 678 27.16 2.92 -7.82
N ARG A 679 27.39 1.70 -7.32
CA ARG A 679 28.33 0.71 -7.86
C ARG A 679 27.58 -0.58 -8.17
N ILE A 680 27.46 -0.94 -9.45
CA ILE A 680 26.75 -2.15 -9.88
C ILE A 680 27.79 -3.22 -10.20
N TYR A 681 27.96 -4.16 -9.29
CA TYR A 681 28.84 -5.31 -9.43
C TYR A 681 28.13 -6.44 -10.14
N VAL A 682 28.69 -6.98 -11.21
CA VAL A 682 28.10 -8.08 -11.98
C VAL A 682 29.12 -9.17 -12.21
N GLN A 683 28.74 -10.41 -11.90
CA GLN A 683 29.66 -11.54 -12.00
C GLN A 683 30.01 -11.85 -13.46
N SER A 684 31.26 -12.20 -13.71
CA SER A 684 31.85 -12.33 -15.04
C SER A 684 31.03 -13.17 -16.03
N SER A 685 30.42 -14.26 -15.58
CA SER A 685 29.63 -15.19 -16.40
C SER A 685 28.32 -14.60 -16.95
N VAL A 686 27.74 -13.60 -16.26
CA VAL A 686 26.45 -12.96 -16.64
C VAL A 686 26.61 -11.49 -17.03
N TYR A 687 27.83 -10.96 -16.95
CA TYR A 687 28.16 -9.55 -17.18
C TYR A 687 27.65 -9.01 -18.51
N ALA A 688 27.96 -9.68 -19.62
CA ALA A 688 27.59 -9.21 -20.96
C ALA A 688 26.06 -9.22 -21.17
N ASP A 689 25.36 -10.23 -20.64
CA ASP A 689 23.90 -10.35 -20.77
C ASP A 689 23.18 -9.27 -19.96
N PHE A 690 23.61 -9.06 -18.70
CA PHE A 690 23.08 -8.00 -17.85
C PHE A 690 23.33 -6.60 -18.45
N ALA A 691 24.56 -6.31 -18.89
CA ALA A 691 24.93 -5.02 -19.45
C ALA A 691 24.11 -4.67 -20.69
N ALA A 692 23.91 -5.64 -21.61
CA ALA A 692 23.11 -5.44 -22.81
C ALA A 692 21.65 -5.14 -22.50
N ARG A 693 21.02 -5.92 -21.61
CA ARG A 693 19.61 -5.75 -21.22
C ARG A 693 19.37 -4.46 -20.44
N LEU A 694 20.31 -4.07 -19.57
CA LEU A 694 20.23 -2.80 -18.86
C LEU A 694 20.32 -1.63 -19.84
N ALA A 695 21.27 -1.65 -20.78
CA ALA A 695 21.41 -0.60 -21.79
C ALA A 695 20.15 -0.47 -22.66
N GLU A 696 19.53 -1.59 -23.05
CA GLU A 696 18.26 -1.59 -23.80
C GLU A 696 17.12 -0.92 -23.03
N LYS A 697 16.97 -1.23 -21.73
CA LYS A 697 15.93 -0.62 -20.88
C LYS A 697 16.16 0.88 -20.68
N VAL A 698 17.41 1.30 -20.53
CA VAL A 698 17.79 2.71 -20.35
C VAL A 698 17.59 3.51 -21.64
N ASP A 699 17.88 2.94 -22.82
CA ASP A 699 17.64 3.59 -24.12
C ASP A 699 16.15 3.87 -24.38
N ALA A 700 15.26 3.09 -23.76
CA ALA A 700 13.82 3.29 -23.84
C ALA A 700 13.29 4.46 -23.00
N PHE A 701 14.11 5.05 -22.11
CA PHE A 701 13.68 6.13 -21.23
C PHE A 701 13.20 7.37 -22.01
N LYS A 702 12.17 8.00 -21.47
CA LYS A 702 11.64 9.28 -21.93
C LYS A 702 12.01 10.35 -20.90
N LEU A 703 12.88 11.26 -21.30
CA LEU A 703 13.31 12.40 -20.49
C LEU A 703 12.42 13.60 -20.80
N GLY A 704 12.04 14.37 -19.78
CA GLY A 704 11.23 15.57 -20.01
C GLY A 704 10.63 16.17 -18.75
N ASN A 705 9.73 17.12 -18.93
CA ASN A 705 9.00 17.75 -17.85
C ASN A 705 7.98 16.76 -17.25
N GLY A 706 7.97 16.63 -15.91
CA GLY A 706 7.12 15.68 -15.19
C GLY A 706 5.61 15.93 -15.29
N ILE A 707 5.18 17.10 -15.80
CA ILE A 707 3.76 17.52 -15.85
C ILE A 707 3.24 17.92 -17.23
N ASP A 708 4.09 17.94 -18.27
CA ASP A 708 3.64 18.33 -19.61
C ASP A 708 2.75 17.22 -20.20
N PRO A 709 1.50 17.51 -20.61
CA PRO A 709 0.60 16.56 -21.26
C PRO A 709 1.21 15.82 -22.46
N ALA A 710 2.05 16.48 -23.24
CA ALA A 710 2.76 15.88 -24.38
C ALA A 710 3.87 14.91 -23.93
N THR A 711 4.38 15.08 -22.71
CA THR A 711 5.36 14.22 -22.06
C THR A 711 4.80 13.49 -20.85
N LEU A 712 3.48 13.23 -20.75
CA LEU A 712 2.91 12.38 -19.69
C LEU A 712 3.39 10.92 -19.75
N VAL A 713 4.19 10.58 -20.77
CA VAL A 713 4.98 9.34 -20.90
C VAL A 713 6.40 9.51 -20.34
N CYS A 714 6.72 10.65 -19.71
CA CYS A 714 8.01 10.95 -19.12
C CYS A 714 8.30 9.95 -18.00
N THR A 715 9.43 9.28 -18.14
CA THR A 715 9.92 8.32 -17.14
C THR A 715 10.87 8.99 -16.15
N HIS A 716 11.59 10.04 -16.57
CA HIS A 716 12.66 10.66 -15.78
C HIS A 716 12.70 12.18 -15.97
N GLY A 717 12.69 12.91 -14.85
CA GLY A 717 12.75 14.36 -14.80
C GLY A 717 14.19 14.94 -14.79
N PRO A 718 14.33 16.28 -14.78
CA PRO A 718 15.63 16.95 -14.67
C PRO A 718 16.34 16.65 -13.34
N LEU A 719 17.65 16.92 -13.31
CA LEU A 719 18.39 17.08 -12.06
C LEU A 719 18.05 18.41 -11.39
N ILE A 720 18.21 18.49 -10.07
CA ILE A 720 17.71 19.64 -9.28
C ILE A 720 18.41 20.97 -9.62
N HIS A 721 19.71 20.96 -9.95
CA HIS A 721 20.51 22.16 -10.23
C HIS A 721 21.82 21.84 -10.99
N SER A 722 22.48 22.86 -11.55
CA SER A 722 23.68 22.72 -12.39
C SER A 722 24.84 21.97 -11.73
N ARG A 723 25.08 22.18 -10.42
CA ARG A 723 26.16 21.47 -9.68
C ARG A 723 25.99 19.94 -9.70
N ALA A 724 24.75 19.45 -9.81
CA ALA A 724 24.49 18.02 -9.90
C ALA A 724 24.88 17.48 -11.29
N ILE A 725 24.63 18.27 -12.34
CA ILE A 725 25.06 17.97 -13.71
C ILE A 725 26.60 17.96 -13.77
N GLU A 726 27.25 19.00 -13.25
CA GLU A 726 28.71 19.11 -13.22
C GLU A 726 29.37 17.91 -12.51
N LYS A 727 28.79 17.44 -11.40
CA LYS A 727 29.29 16.24 -10.70
C LYS A 727 29.13 14.96 -11.53
N VAL A 728 27.96 14.78 -12.15
CA VAL A 728 27.70 13.64 -13.04
C VAL A 728 28.68 13.62 -14.21
N GLU A 729 28.88 14.77 -14.87
CA GLU A 729 29.83 14.90 -15.98
C GLU A 729 31.27 14.61 -15.52
N ALA A 730 31.68 15.10 -14.34
CA ALA A 730 33.00 14.83 -13.78
C ALA A 730 33.22 13.33 -13.53
N HIS A 731 32.25 12.63 -12.95
CA HIS A 731 32.34 11.18 -12.70
C HIS A 731 32.41 10.37 -14.00
N VAL A 732 31.59 10.72 -15.00
CA VAL A 732 31.60 10.07 -16.32
C VAL A 732 32.96 10.28 -17.01
N ASN A 733 33.45 11.52 -17.02
CA ASN A 733 34.72 11.85 -17.67
C ASN A 733 35.92 11.16 -16.99
N ASP A 734 35.96 11.11 -15.65
CA ASP A 734 37.00 10.39 -14.91
C ASP A 734 36.98 8.89 -15.27
N ALA A 735 35.81 8.24 -15.19
CA ALA A 735 35.69 6.82 -15.50
C ALA A 735 36.12 6.49 -16.96
N VAL A 736 35.68 7.30 -17.94
CA VAL A 736 36.07 7.13 -19.35
C VAL A 736 37.56 7.35 -19.55
N SER A 737 38.16 8.34 -18.89
CA SER A 737 39.60 8.60 -18.98
C SER A 737 40.46 7.45 -18.45
N ARG A 738 39.89 6.60 -17.58
CA ARG A 738 40.51 5.40 -17.01
C ARG A 738 40.18 4.10 -17.77
N GLY A 739 39.43 4.19 -18.87
CA GLY A 739 39.16 3.06 -19.76
C GLY A 739 37.73 2.50 -19.69
N ALA A 740 36.82 3.11 -18.93
CA ALA A 740 35.41 2.73 -18.99
C ALA A 740 34.82 3.06 -20.39
N SER A 741 33.94 2.19 -20.87
CA SER A 741 33.21 2.38 -22.13
C SER A 741 31.82 2.92 -21.88
N VAL A 742 31.36 3.83 -22.74
CA VAL A 742 30.00 4.38 -22.67
C VAL A 742 29.08 3.57 -23.59
N LEU A 743 28.17 2.81 -22.98
CA LEU A 743 26.93 2.37 -23.62
C LEU A 743 25.88 3.48 -23.40
N PRO A 744 24.75 3.53 -24.14
CA PRO A 744 23.72 4.54 -23.92
C PRO A 744 23.35 4.71 -22.43
N THR A 745 23.88 5.78 -21.80
CA THR A 745 23.72 6.15 -20.37
C THR A 745 24.14 5.08 -19.35
N VAL A 746 24.94 4.08 -19.76
CA VAL A 746 25.51 3.03 -18.89
C VAL A 746 27.03 3.00 -19.10
N LEU A 747 27.79 3.07 -18.00
CA LEU A 747 29.24 2.89 -18.03
C LEU A 747 29.57 1.41 -17.87
N ALA A 748 30.19 0.82 -18.89
CA ALA A 748 30.69 -0.54 -18.87
C ALA A 748 32.19 -0.56 -18.59
N ASP A 749 32.64 -1.64 -17.96
CA ASP A 749 34.03 -1.93 -17.65
C ASP A 749 34.67 -0.83 -16.80
N VAL A 750 33.91 -0.36 -15.80
CA VAL A 750 34.36 0.69 -14.88
C VAL A 750 35.48 0.14 -14.01
N PRO A 751 36.66 0.78 -14.00
CA PRO A 751 37.77 0.32 -13.19
C PRO A 751 37.51 0.59 -11.70
N PRO A 752 38.02 -0.26 -10.78
CA PRO A 752 37.76 -0.11 -9.34
C PRO A 752 38.25 1.21 -8.71
N ASP A 753 39.17 1.93 -9.36
CA ASP A 753 39.77 3.19 -8.90
C ASP A 753 39.16 4.45 -9.57
N ALA A 754 38.03 4.32 -10.28
CA ALA A 754 37.28 5.47 -10.78
C ALA A 754 36.65 6.26 -9.63
N ALA A 755 36.58 7.60 -9.71
CA ALA A 755 36.11 8.45 -8.61
C ALA A 755 34.71 8.05 -8.07
N LEU A 756 33.82 7.60 -8.95
CA LEU A 756 32.47 7.15 -8.59
C LEU A 756 32.45 5.90 -7.69
N THR A 757 33.57 5.16 -7.55
CA THR A 757 33.65 4.02 -6.65
C THR A 757 33.85 4.45 -5.19
N ASP A 758 34.37 5.65 -4.95
CA ASP A 758 34.52 6.25 -3.62
C ASP A 758 33.48 7.36 -3.35
N GLU A 759 32.96 7.99 -4.41
CA GLU A 759 32.03 9.12 -4.32
C GLU A 759 30.61 8.80 -4.81
N GLU A 760 29.60 9.27 -4.07
CA GLU A 760 28.20 9.19 -4.48
C GLU A 760 27.92 10.08 -5.70
N THR A 761 27.45 9.51 -6.81
CA THR A 761 27.21 10.26 -8.07
C THR A 761 25.98 11.17 -7.98
N PHE A 762 24.92 10.71 -7.30
CA PHE A 762 23.64 11.43 -7.16
C PHE A 762 23.00 11.89 -8.49
N GLY A 763 23.06 11.01 -9.49
CA GLY A 763 22.49 11.21 -10.82
C GLY A 763 22.36 9.89 -11.60
N PRO A 764 21.81 9.93 -12.82
CA PRO A 764 21.34 8.75 -13.56
C PRO A 764 22.48 8.03 -14.30
N VAL A 765 23.54 7.65 -13.60
CA VAL A 765 24.69 6.91 -14.15
C VAL A 765 24.75 5.50 -13.56
N ALA A 766 24.56 4.48 -14.40
CA ALA A 766 24.78 3.08 -14.02
C ALA A 766 26.23 2.68 -14.32
N ALA A 767 27.02 2.45 -13.27
CA ALA A 767 28.43 2.04 -13.39
C ALA A 767 28.59 0.54 -13.14
N LEU A 768 28.95 -0.21 -14.20
CA LEU A 768 29.11 -1.66 -14.15
C LEU A 768 30.56 -2.05 -13.87
N ILE A 769 30.76 -2.81 -12.80
CA ILE A 769 32.05 -3.31 -12.33
C ILE A 769 32.00 -4.84 -12.36
N LYS A 770 32.98 -5.47 -13.00
CA LYS A 770 33.06 -6.93 -13.09
C LYS A 770 33.71 -7.51 -11.83
N PHE A 771 33.23 -8.67 -11.38
CA PHE A 771 33.88 -9.46 -10.33
C PHE A 771 33.83 -10.96 -10.66
N GLU A 772 34.67 -11.76 -10.00
CA GLU A 772 34.76 -13.20 -10.22
C GLU A 772 34.17 -14.02 -9.05
N THR A 773 34.44 -13.61 -7.80
CA THR A 773 34.10 -14.41 -6.61
C THR A 773 33.26 -13.68 -5.56
N GLU A 774 32.53 -14.43 -4.75
CA GLU A 774 31.74 -13.92 -3.61
C GLU A 774 32.61 -13.13 -2.61
N ASP A 775 33.75 -13.68 -2.21
CA ASP A 775 34.68 -13.02 -1.27
C ASP A 775 35.27 -11.71 -1.83
N GLU A 776 35.55 -11.68 -3.13
CA GLU A 776 36.02 -10.48 -3.81
C GLU A 776 34.96 -9.37 -3.79
N VAL A 777 33.73 -9.67 -4.19
CA VAL A 777 32.69 -8.64 -4.28
C VAL A 777 32.26 -8.14 -2.90
N ILE A 778 32.27 -8.97 -1.86
CA ILE A 778 32.03 -8.54 -0.47
C ILE A 778 33.12 -7.55 -0.04
N ARG A 779 34.40 -7.86 -0.28
CA ARG A 779 35.51 -6.96 0.05
C ARG A 779 35.38 -5.62 -0.69
N LEU A 780 35.05 -5.65 -1.98
CA LEU A 780 34.86 -4.43 -2.77
C LEU A 780 33.64 -3.62 -2.30
N ALA A 781 32.52 -4.29 -2.02
CA ALA A 781 31.30 -3.67 -1.54
C ALA A 781 31.51 -2.95 -0.20
N ASN A 782 32.23 -3.58 0.73
CA ASN A 782 32.49 -3.07 2.07
C ASN A 782 33.65 -2.06 2.14
N ASN A 783 34.48 -1.95 1.10
CA ASN A 783 35.53 -0.94 0.99
C ASN A 783 34.93 0.45 0.70
N SER A 784 34.28 1.01 1.73
CA SER A 784 33.60 2.29 1.71
C SER A 784 33.45 2.77 3.16
N ASP A 785 33.71 4.06 3.39
CA ASP A 785 33.52 4.72 4.69
C ASP A 785 32.03 4.85 5.06
N VAL A 786 31.15 4.78 4.07
CA VAL A 786 29.69 4.84 4.21
C VAL A 786 29.06 3.46 4.08
N GLY A 787 27.90 3.25 4.73
CA GLY A 787 27.18 1.98 4.80
C GLY A 787 25.68 2.17 5.00
N LEU A 788 25.00 2.77 4.02
CA LEU A 788 23.55 3.05 4.09
C LEU A 788 22.70 1.87 3.63
N ALA A 789 22.67 1.62 2.32
CA ALA A 789 21.94 0.53 1.68
C ALA A 789 22.87 -0.31 0.80
N GLY A 790 22.53 -1.58 0.62
CA GLY A 790 23.16 -2.49 -0.34
C GLY A 790 22.12 -3.43 -0.93
N TYR A 791 22.40 -3.94 -2.12
CA TYR A 791 21.47 -4.78 -2.87
C TYR A 791 22.23 -5.95 -3.48
N PHE A 792 21.60 -7.12 -3.53
CA PHE A 792 22.13 -8.21 -4.32
C PHE A 792 21.05 -9.16 -4.84
N PHE A 793 21.39 -9.85 -5.93
CA PHE A 793 20.52 -10.82 -6.60
C PHE A 793 21.23 -12.18 -6.70
N SER A 794 20.58 -13.22 -6.18
CA SER A 794 21.02 -14.62 -6.17
C SER A 794 19.84 -15.54 -5.82
N ARG A 795 19.85 -16.79 -6.28
CA ARG A 795 18.83 -17.82 -5.98
C ARG A 795 19.33 -18.86 -4.98
N ASP A 796 20.63 -18.96 -4.74
CA ASP A 796 21.23 -19.82 -3.73
C ASP A 796 20.96 -19.27 -2.33
N VAL A 797 20.13 -19.96 -1.56
CA VAL A 797 19.74 -19.52 -0.20
C VAL A 797 20.95 -19.39 0.73
N GLY A 798 21.98 -20.22 0.54
CA GLY A 798 23.21 -20.14 1.33
C GLY A 798 23.97 -18.84 1.08
N ARG A 799 24.18 -18.49 -0.20
CA ARG A 799 24.79 -17.23 -0.65
C ARG A 799 23.96 -16.03 -0.20
N VAL A 800 22.64 -16.11 -0.34
CA VAL A 800 21.73 -15.05 0.11
C VAL A 800 21.97 -14.72 1.57
N TRP A 801 22.06 -15.73 2.44
CA TRP A 801 22.32 -15.50 3.85
C TRP A 801 23.73 -14.94 4.11
N ARG A 802 24.78 -15.57 3.55
CA ARG A 802 26.18 -15.16 3.75
C ARG A 802 26.43 -13.72 3.28
N VAL A 803 25.95 -13.36 2.10
CA VAL A 803 26.14 -12.02 1.53
C VAL A 803 25.32 -10.99 2.32
N ALA A 804 24.08 -11.29 2.70
CA ALA A 804 23.25 -10.37 3.47
C ALA A 804 23.88 -10.02 4.84
N GLU A 805 24.44 -11.00 5.55
CA GLU A 805 25.12 -10.78 6.83
C GLU A 805 26.48 -10.10 6.68
N ALA A 806 27.21 -10.39 5.59
CA ALA A 806 28.55 -9.86 5.37
C ALA A 806 28.57 -8.42 4.85
N LEU A 807 27.50 -7.93 4.22
CA LEU A 807 27.44 -6.55 3.74
C LEU A 807 27.36 -5.55 4.91
N GLU A 808 28.35 -4.66 4.97
CA GLU A 808 28.45 -3.64 6.02
C GLU A 808 27.62 -2.39 5.68
N VAL A 809 26.31 -2.59 5.60
CA VAL A 809 25.30 -1.55 5.35
C VAL A 809 24.16 -1.65 6.36
N GLY A 810 23.45 -0.55 6.59
CA GLY A 810 22.31 -0.54 7.51
C GLY A 810 21.06 -1.25 6.97
N MET A 811 20.95 -1.40 5.66
CA MET A 811 19.79 -1.98 4.97
C MET A 811 20.21 -2.82 3.76
N VAL A 812 19.64 -4.01 3.59
CA VAL A 812 19.96 -4.92 2.48
C VAL A 812 18.70 -5.31 1.70
N GLY A 813 18.70 -5.06 0.39
CA GLY A 813 17.70 -5.57 -0.54
C GLY A 813 18.14 -6.89 -1.17
N THR A 814 17.34 -7.95 -1.01
CA THR A 814 17.62 -9.28 -1.59
C THR A 814 16.63 -9.57 -2.70
N ASN A 815 17.14 -9.77 -3.92
CA ASN A 815 16.31 -9.96 -5.13
C ASN A 815 15.25 -8.86 -5.36
N THR A 816 15.49 -7.64 -4.87
CA THR A 816 14.66 -6.45 -5.05
C THR A 816 15.52 -5.20 -5.09
N GLY A 817 15.15 -4.22 -5.92
CA GLY A 817 15.75 -2.88 -5.94
C GLY A 817 15.03 -1.86 -5.03
N LEU A 818 13.93 -2.26 -4.39
CA LEU A 818 13.06 -1.38 -3.61
C LEU A 818 12.88 -1.92 -2.19
N ILE A 819 13.29 -1.11 -1.20
CA ILE A 819 13.28 -1.48 0.23
C ILE A 819 12.55 -0.46 1.12
N SER A 820 12.17 0.70 0.57
CA SER A 820 11.59 1.82 1.33
C SER A 820 10.17 1.53 1.80
N GLN A 821 9.94 1.46 3.11
CA GLN A 821 8.63 1.22 3.74
C GLN A 821 8.57 1.94 5.09
N ALA A 822 7.38 2.32 5.55
CA ALA A 822 7.22 3.00 6.84
C ALA A 822 7.41 2.08 8.05
N GLN A 823 7.20 0.77 7.85
CA GLN A 823 7.17 -0.27 8.88
C GLN A 823 8.55 -0.83 9.24
N VAL A 824 9.59 -0.49 8.48
CA VAL A 824 10.94 -1.05 8.64
C VAL A 824 11.92 0.02 9.13
N PRO A 825 12.97 -0.36 9.89
CA PRO A 825 14.00 0.59 10.32
C PRO A 825 14.87 1.01 9.13
N PHE A 826 14.83 2.29 8.80
CA PHE A 826 15.60 2.92 7.74
C PHE A 826 16.75 3.73 8.34
N GLY A 827 17.98 3.50 7.90
CA GLY A 827 19.16 4.26 8.33
C GLY A 827 20.45 3.48 8.15
N GLY A 828 21.57 4.18 8.25
CA GLY A 828 22.89 3.64 7.94
C GLY A 828 23.69 3.16 9.15
N ILE A 829 24.85 2.59 8.85
CA ILE A 829 25.97 2.40 9.77
C ILE A 829 27.19 3.15 9.22
N LYS A 830 28.34 3.07 9.92
CA LYS A 830 29.57 3.80 9.57
C LYS A 830 29.29 5.31 9.43
N GLU A 831 29.84 5.97 8.41
CA GLU A 831 29.59 7.40 8.18
C GLU A 831 28.23 7.73 7.54
N SER A 832 27.40 6.72 7.24
CA SER A 832 26.03 6.96 6.75
C SER A 832 25.05 7.37 7.85
N GLY A 833 25.48 7.39 9.11
CA GLY A 833 24.81 8.12 10.17
C GLY A 833 24.41 7.29 11.40
N LEU A 834 23.44 7.80 12.15
CA LEU A 834 23.07 7.37 13.49
C LEU A 834 21.54 7.34 13.67
N GLY A 835 21.04 6.34 14.39
CA GLY A 835 19.61 6.14 14.64
C GLY A 835 18.87 5.48 13.47
N ARG A 836 17.57 5.28 13.63
CA ARG A 836 16.69 4.70 12.61
C ARG A 836 15.39 5.49 12.49
N GLU A 837 14.86 5.58 11.28
CA GLU A 837 13.54 6.13 10.97
C GLU A 837 12.61 5.03 10.49
N GLY A 838 11.30 5.16 10.70
CA GLY A 838 10.37 4.06 10.39
C GLY A 838 10.44 2.88 11.36
N GLY A 839 9.48 1.98 11.22
CA GLY A 839 9.26 0.84 12.10
C GLY A 839 9.00 1.24 13.56
N PRO A 840 9.01 0.26 14.48
CA PRO A 840 8.84 0.53 15.91
C PRO A 840 10.06 1.25 16.51
N HIS A 841 11.23 1.16 15.87
CA HIS A 841 12.45 1.82 16.32
C HIS A 841 12.44 3.34 16.07
N GLY A 842 11.70 3.81 15.08
CA GLY A 842 11.69 5.23 14.71
C GLY A 842 11.09 6.15 15.78
N ILE A 843 10.11 5.68 16.55
CA ILE A 843 9.54 6.50 17.64
C ILE A 843 10.47 6.57 18.85
N ASP A 844 11.27 5.53 19.09
CA ASP A 844 12.25 5.50 20.19
C ASP A 844 13.28 6.62 20.04
N GLU A 845 13.58 7.04 18.81
CA GLU A 845 14.44 8.19 18.54
C GLU A 845 13.96 9.49 19.19
N TYR A 846 12.67 9.62 19.46
CA TYR A 846 12.01 10.80 20.03
C TYR A 846 11.61 10.61 21.50
N MET A 847 12.07 9.54 22.15
CA MET A 847 11.77 9.24 23.54
C MET A 847 13.01 9.08 24.43
N ASN A 848 12.80 9.38 25.72
CA ASN A 848 13.69 9.07 26.83
C ASN A 848 13.13 7.88 27.62
N THR A 849 13.97 6.87 27.86
CA THR A 849 13.64 5.75 28.75
C THR A 849 13.91 6.16 30.20
N LYS A 850 12.95 5.91 31.09
CA LYS A 850 13.04 6.26 32.51
C LYS A 850 12.67 5.05 33.38
N LEU A 851 13.56 4.71 34.30
CA LEU A 851 13.30 3.74 35.37
C LEU A 851 12.69 4.45 36.58
N ILE A 852 11.62 3.87 37.12
CA ILE A 852 11.00 4.22 38.39
C ILE A 852 11.07 2.99 39.28
N VAL A 853 11.68 3.15 40.46
CA VAL A 853 11.77 2.09 41.47
C VAL A 853 10.89 2.46 42.64
N PHE A 854 9.80 1.73 42.84
CA PHE A 854 8.94 1.88 44.01
C PHE A 854 9.48 1.02 45.14
N GLY A 855 9.64 1.60 46.33
CA GLY A 855 10.07 0.88 47.53
C GLY A 855 9.05 0.99 48.66
N GLY A 856 9.24 0.14 49.69
CA GLY A 856 8.31 0.06 50.82
C GLY A 856 6.99 -0.65 50.50
N LEU A 857 7.03 -1.53 49.47
CA LEU A 857 5.90 -2.33 48.99
C LEU A 857 5.83 -3.71 49.63
#